data_AF-H2YLC4-F1
#
_entry.id   AF-H2YLC4-F1
#
_cell.length_a   1.000
_cell.length_b   1.000
_cell.length_c   1.000
_cell.angle_alpha   90.00
_cell.angle_beta   90.00
_cell.angle_gamma   90.00
#
_symmetry.space_group_name_H-M   'P 1'
#
loop_
_entity.id
_entity.type
_entity.pdbx_description
1 polymer ?
#
loop_
_entity_poly.entity_id
_entity_poly.type
_entity_poly.pdbx_seq_one_letter_code
_entity_poly.pdbx_strand_id
1 'polypeptide(L)'
;MRILFILLALVAVSKSTTSYSCYGYRRCLVYPKKQIYCYNIHYKSSWCSYKYYEPVLHVYPGDDCGKDGWTEKTVADLQVEMENLLKEALLKISQKMTQYKLEFAAKLTENANSYKEMVKNKLTNYYAYYIECAKAEEEKERLRQERDDAIKKYNEEIDAKVTAATEKCAADILAKIKCITDYHAKLVENGVKCLEQRNTKISEYANALVEKCKGYVTKFTEYHMAILEQKKTYYRSSLDKVHGSPDWNKDCVDQVIKVYHDQEVAKINVLVIEYAKKLVVYKLKLISSYTCSYRCYMSNSKLRFYKRSYYSTRDWGCWYRYKSTYCIVKRSLCPFTYVYKPVNYCGLKTCVFPAVVRDGSTIITEFEAKLEKSIEEYVAKFAAWKLKWAAYHVEYCEKYDEIMKARHDWYIGYLRSQYICANNNSELTPEQEAKIAEVKEELDAKRSAAVLAYKTKLADLILECAAKFAKSVEDYKTKVKAYIKKLADDFDERLAKRVADIAEYKKKLGERATAEKEKLEESNFTNSLFQAKLAHIKRYVDMLKMYHDGDTLPDDVTKMSVLYAKLIGYCNEIVAKSTTHWTELIPKLVLHYSCCYVVKEPVCRFPTYCFGGYYTWSVKYPTASCYKYHYNYYRKCRSYRVSYCRGYYSYC
;
A
#
# COMPACT_ATOMS: atom_id res chain seq x y z
N MET A 1 -84.50 -29.46 -40.74
CA MET A 1 -85.04 -28.15 -41.17
C MET A 1 -85.15 -27.09 -40.06
N ARG A 2 -85.52 -27.40 -38.81
CA ARG A 2 -85.56 -26.39 -37.72
C ARG A 2 -84.18 -25.79 -37.35
N ILE A 3 -83.09 -26.56 -37.47
CA ILE A 3 -81.72 -26.03 -37.26
C ILE A 3 -81.29 -25.07 -38.39
N LEU A 4 -81.82 -25.24 -39.61
CA LEU A 4 -81.52 -24.36 -40.75
C LEU A 4 -82.28 -23.04 -40.66
N PHE A 5 -83.52 -23.06 -40.11
CA PHE A 5 -84.26 -21.83 -39.77
C PHE A 5 -83.68 -21.08 -38.57
N ILE A 6 -83.08 -21.77 -37.59
CA ILE A 6 -82.38 -21.14 -36.47
C ILE A 6 -81.03 -20.53 -36.92
N LEU A 7 -80.29 -21.18 -37.82
CA LEU A 7 -79.09 -20.60 -38.43
C LEU A 7 -79.42 -19.44 -39.39
N LEU A 8 -80.53 -19.50 -40.15
CA LEU A 8 -81.02 -18.37 -40.94
C LEU A 8 -81.55 -17.22 -40.08
N ALA A 9 -82.20 -17.49 -38.95
CA ALA A 9 -82.61 -16.48 -37.98
C ALA A 9 -81.39 -15.84 -37.28
N LEU A 10 -80.32 -16.61 -36.99
CA LEU A 10 -79.08 -16.07 -36.42
C LEU A 10 -78.27 -15.26 -37.45
N VAL A 11 -78.25 -15.66 -38.73
CA VAL A 11 -77.66 -14.85 -39.81
C VAL A 11 -78.52 -13.62 -40.15
N ALA A 12 -79.85 -13.69 -39.99
CA ALA A 12 -80.76 -12.54 -40.17
C ALA A 12 -80.71 -11.54 -39.00
N VAL A 13 -80.52 -12.01 -37.77
CA VAL A 13 -80.36 -11.15 -36.58
C VAL A 13 -78.94 -10.57 -36.49
N SER A 14 -77.90 -11.30 -36.95
CA SER A 14 -76.55 -10.74 -37.02
C SER A 14 -76.37 -9.72 -38.18
N LYS A 15 -77.29 -9.67 -39.14
CA LYS A 15 -77.30 -8.70 -40.26
C LYS A 15 -78.24 -7.49 -40.05
N SER A 16 -78.96 -7.39 -38.92
CA SER A 16 -79.96 -6.32 -38.70
C SER A 16 -79.48 -5.08 -37.94
N THR A 17 -78.17 -4.86 -37.75
CA THR A 17 -77.61 -3.57 -37.30
C THR A 17 -76.97 -2.74 -38.43
N THR A 18 -77.25 -3.10 -39.67
CA THR A 18 -76.99 -2.26 -40.85
C THR A 18 -78.31 -2.01 -41.55
N SER A 19 -78.58 -0.74 -41.82
CA SER A 19 -79.75 -0.25 -42.53
C SER A 19 -80.28 -1.16 -43.63
N TYR A 20 -81.60 -1.28 -43.66
CA TYR A 20 -82.30 -1.41 -44.93
C TYR A 20 -82.11 -0.11 -45.70
N SER A 21 -81.17 -0.12 -46.63
CA SER A 21 -81.25 0.70 -47.83
C SER A 21 -82.32 0.07 -48.70
N CYS A 22 -83.58 0.55 -48.66
CA CYS A 22 -84.32 0.50 -49.91
C CYS A 22 -83.62 1.50 -50.83
N TYR A 23 -83.37 1.12 -52.08
CA TYR A 23 -82.63 1.92 -53.02
C TYR A 23 -83.14 3.37 -53.01
N GLY A 24 -82.34 4.28 -52.46
CA GLY A 24 -82.47 5.72 -52.62
C GLY A 24 -83.41 6.51 -51.69
N TYR A 25 -83.43 6.36 -50.36
CA TYR A 25 -83.98 7.41 -49.48
C TYR A 25 -83.25 7.56 -48.11
N ARG A 26 -83.08 8.81 -47.64
CA ARG A 26 -82.44 9.19 -46.36
C ARG A 26 -83.02 8.40 -45.16
N ARG A 27 -82.17 7.79 -44.33
CA ARG A 27 -82.56 7.03 -43.13
C ARG A 27 -83.35 7.91 -42.16
N CYS A 28 -84.65 7.67 -42.06
CA CYS A 28 -85.52 8.32 -41.10
C CYS A 28 -85.45 7.59 -39.75
N LEU A 29 -84.60 8.05 -38.83
CA LEU A 29 -84.59 7.55 -37.45
C LEU A 29 -85.83 8.08 -36.72
N VAL A 30 -86.61 7.19 -36.09
CA VAL A 30 -87.82 7.57 -35.34
C VAL A 30 -87.44 8.05 -33.94
N TYR A 31 -86.55 7.35 -33.22
CA TYR A 31 -86.04 7.78 -31.92
C TYR A 31 -84.67 8.48 -32.02
N PRO A 32 -84.31 9.37 -31.05
CA PRO A 32 -82.96 9.88 -30.94
C PRO A 32 -81.96 8.72 -30.85
N LYS A 33 -80.81 8.87 -31.50
CA LYS A 33 -79.71 7.90 -31.35
C LYS A 33 -79.39 7.76 -29.86
N LYS A 34 -79.11 6.53 -29.39
CA LYS A 34 -78.70 6.27 -27.99
C LYS A 34 -77.59 7.21 -27.50
N GLN A 35 -76.68 7.60 -28.40
CA GLN A 35 -75.58 8.52 -28.16
C GLN A 35 -76.01 9.92 -27.68
N ILE A 36 -77.22 10.38 -28.00
CA ILE A 36 -77.73 11.70 -27.59
C ILE A 36 -77.97 11.76 -26.08
N TYR A 37 -78.37 10.64 -25.48
CA TYR A 37 -78.55 10.51 -24.03
C TYR A 37 -77.24 10.26 -23.27
N CYS A 38 -76.13 10.07 -24.00
CA CYS A 38 -74.81 9.97 -23.41
C CYS A 38 -74.20 11.36 -23.27
N TYR A 39 -73.79 11.72 -22.06
CA TYR A 39 -72.99 12.91 -21.82
C TYR A 39 -71.50 12.57 -21.91
N ASN A 40 -70.74 13.48 -22.50
CA ASN A 40 -69.30 13.51 -22.34
C ASN A 40 -68.96 14.79 -21.58
N ILE A 41 -68.89 14.68 -20.26
CA ILE A 41 -68.36 15.78 -19.46
C ILE A 41 -66.85 15.70 -19.57
N HIS A 42 -66.27 16.71 -20.23
CA HIS A 42 -64.83 16.84 -20.33
C HIS A 42 -64.23 17.04 -18.94
N TYR A 43 -63.84 15.93 -18.32
CA TYR A 43 -62.90 15.95 -17.23
C TYR A 43 -61.58 16.46 -17.81
N LYS A 44 -61.25 17.74 -17.60
CA LYS A 44 -59.97 18.25 -18.08
C LYS A 44 -58.87 17.42 -17.41
N SER A 45 -58.06 16.73 -18.19
CA SER A 45 -56.88 15.99 -17.70
C SER A 45 -55.96 16.86 -16.84
N SER A 46 -56.06 18.19 -17.00
CA SER A 46 -55.36 19.17 -16.17
C SER A 46 -55.79 19.20 -14.70
N TRP A 47 -57.02 18.80 -14.32
CA TRP A 47 -57.45 18.80 -12.90
C TRP A 47 -56.80 17.69 -12.06
N CYS A 48 -56.20 16.69 -12.69
CA CYS A 48 -55.32 15.71 -12.04
C CYS A 48 -53.84 16.01 -12.29
N SER A 49 -53.51 17.09 -13.00
CA SER A 49 -52.12 17.44 -13.31
C SER A 49 -51.45 18.15 -12.13
N TYR A 50 -50.14 17.90 -11.99
CA TYR A 50 -49.29 18.64 -11.06
C TYR A 50 -49.44 20.15 -11.23
N LYS A 51 -49.50 20.64 -12.48
CA LYS A 51 -49.60 22.07 -12.80
C LYS A 51 -50.84 22.75 -12.22
N TYR A 52 -51.95 22.02 -12.04
CA TYR A 52 -53.17 22.60 -11.48
C TYR A 52 -53.10 22.77 -9.95
N TYR A 53 -52.39 21.87 -9.28
CA TYR A 53 -52.16 21.92 -7.84
C TYR A 53 -50.79 22.49 -7.48
N GLU A 54 -50.07 23.11 -8.42
CA GLU A 54 -48.74 23.68 -8.22
C GLU A 54 -48.61 24.56 -6.96
N PRO A 55 -49.60 25.41 -6.60
CA PRO A 55 -49.52 26.18 -5.35
C PRO A 55 -49.48 25.31 -4.09
N VAL A 56 -50.06 24.10 -4.13
CA VAL A 56 -50.09 23.14 -3.01
C VAL A 56 -48.95 22.13 -3.12
N LEU A 57 -48.55 21.78 -4.34
CA LEU A 57 -47.52 20.79 -4.67
C LEU A 57 -46.17 21.46 -4.91
N HIS A 58 -45.73 22.26 -3.95
CA HIS A 58 -44.45 22.94 -4.02
C HIS A 58 -43.42 22.28 -3.08
N VAL A 59 -42.19 22.79 -3.12
CA VAL A 59 -41.10 22.32 -2.28
C VAL A 59 -41.01 23.20 -1.04
N TYR A 60 -41.05 22.59 0.14
CA TYR A 60 -40.86 23.29 1.41
C TYR A 60 -39.58 22.82 2.11
N PRO A 61 -38.73 23.71 2.64
CA PRO A 61 -38.81 25.17 2.51
C PRO A 61 -38.46 25.61 1.08
N GLY A 62 -38.93 26.79 0.71
CA GLY A 62 -38.72 27.38 -0.61
C GLY A 62 -37.27 27.80 -0.86
N ASP A 63 -37.01 28.38 -2.05
CA ASP A 63 -35.68 28.86 -2.44
C ASP A 63 -35.24 30.16 -1.71
N ASP A 64 -36.11 30.68 -0.86
CA ASP A 64 -35.86 31.76 0.10
C ASP A 64 -35.27 31.28 1.43
N CYS A 65 -35.27 29.97 1.70
CA CYS A 65 -34.71 29.42 2.93
C CYS A 65 -33.24 29.82 3.13
N GLY A 66 -32.95 30.42 4.28
CA GLY A 66 -31.61 30.85 4.65
C GLY A 66 -31.20 32.22 4.08
N LYS A 67 -32.11 32.95 3.43
CA LYS A 67 -31.96 34.37 3.14
C LYS A 67 -32.38 35.22 4.35
N ASP A 68 -31.84 36.44 4.44
CA ASP A 68 -32.14 37.37 5.53
C ASP A 68 -33.65 37.67 5.59
N GLY A 69 -34.22 37.60 6.80
CA GLY A 69 -35.66 37.82 7.04
C GLY A 69 -36.56 36.59 6.87
N TRP A 70 -36.03 35.44 6.45
CA TRP A 70 -36.82 34.21 6.36
C TRP A 70 -37.06 33.58 7.73
N THR A 71 -38.31 33.21 8.01
CA THR A 71 -38.71 32.46 9.23
C THR A 71 -39.46 31.20 8.86
N GLU A 72 -39.13 30.11 9.54
CA GLU A 72 -39.77 28.81 9.36
C GLU A 72 -41.23 28.86 9.85
N LYS A 73 -42.18 28.59 8.96
CA LYS A 73 -43.60 28.45 9.31
C LYS A 73 -43.81 27.17 10.12
N THR A 74 -44.79 27.19 11.02
CA THR A 74 -45.15 25.99 11.78
C THR A 74 -45.88 24.99 10.87
N VAL A 75 -45.90 23.72 11.28
CA VAL A 75 -46.66 22.67 10.56
C VAL A 75 -48.15 23.02 10.50
N ALA A 76 -48.69 23.62 11.56
CA ALA A 76 -50.08 24.06 11.61
C ALA A 76 -50.37 25.17 10.59
N ASP A 77 -49.51 26.18 10.47
CA ASP A 77 -49.68 27.26 9.50
C ASP A 77 -49.66 26.73 8.06
N LEU A 78 -48.74 25.82 7.76
CA LEU A 78 -48.64 25.19 6.44
C LEU A 78 -49.83 24.29 6.13
N GLN A 79 -50.34 23.56 7.12
CA GLN A 79 -51.56 22.77 6.97
C GLN A 79 -52.75 23.65 6.60
N VAL A 80 -52.95 24.76 7.32
CA VAL A 80 -54.03 25.72 7.04
C VAL A 80 -53.90 26.32 5.64
N GLU A 81 -52.69 26.67 5.22
CA GLU A 81 -52.40 27.18 3.87
C GLU A 81 -52.77 26.16 2.78
N MET A 82 -52.35 24.89 2.94
CA MET A 82 -52.69 23.79 2.03
C MET A 82 -54.21 23.58 1.95
N GLU A 83 -54.90 23.53 3.10
CA GLU A 83 -56.34 23.33 3.17
C GLU A 83 -57.12 24.45 2.46
N ASN A 84 -56.70 25.71 2.64
CA ASN A 84 -57.34 26.86 2.00
C ASN A 84 -57.19 26.82 0.47
N LEU A 85 -55.99 26.55 -0.04
CA LEU A 85 -55.74 26.44 -1.47
C LEU A 85 -56.52 25.27 -2.11
N LEU A 86 -56.65 24.14 -1.41
CA LEU A 86 -57.44 22.99 -1.89
C LEU A 86 -58.94 23.28 -1.88
N LYS A 87 -59.47 23.99 -0.87
CA LYS A 87 -60.86 24.47 -0.85
C LYS A 87 -61.18 25.36 -2.05
N GLU A 88 -60.29 26.29 -2.40
CA GLU A 88 -60.45 27.13 -3.59
C GLU A 88 -60.44 26.31 -4.90
N ALA A 89 -59.56 25.32 -5.00
CA ALA A 89 -59.51 24.42 -6.15
C ALA A 89 -60.81 23.61 -6.29
N LEU A 90 -61.33 23.06 -5.19
CA LEU A 90 -62.58 22.32 -5.16
C LEU A 90 -63.77 23.18 -5.60
N LEU A 91 -63.82 24.44 -5.16
CA LEU A 91 -64.85 25.39 -5.59
C LEU A 91 -64.81 25.61 -7.11
N LYS A 92 -63.62 25.88 -7.67
CA LYS A 92 -63.43 26.11 -9.12
C LYS A 92 -63.81 24.88 -9.97
N ILE A 93 -63.52 23.67 -9.49
CA ILE A 93 -63.92 22.43 -10.17
C ILE A 93 -65.44 22.25 -10.12
N SER A 94 -66.04 22.43 -8.94
CA SER A 94 -67.48 22.25 -8.73
C SER A 94 -68.32 23.20 -9.58
N GLN A 95 -67.90 24.46 -9.71
CA GLN A 95 -68.52 25.45 -10.59
C GLN A 95 -68.51 25.01 -12.06
N LYS A 96 -67.36 24.54 -12.57
CA LYS A 96 -67.24 24.08 -13.97
C LYS A 96 -68.03 22.81 -14.26
N MET A 97 -68.04 21.84 -13.33
CA MET A 97 -68.87 20.63 -13.46
C MET A 97 -70.36 20.98 -13.52
N THR A 98 -70.79 21.93 -12.69
CA THR A 98 -72.18 22.41 -12.69
C THR A 98 -72.52 23.09 -14.01
N GLN A 99 -71.62 23.88 -14.57
CA GLN A 99 -71.80 24.48 -15.89
C GLN A 99 -71.98 23.41 -16.98
N TYR A 100 -71.12 22.39 -17.04
CA TYR A 100 -71.24 21.31 -18.04
C TYR A 100 -72.53 20.51 -17.90
N LYS A 101 -73.02 20.32 -16.67
CA LYS A 101 -74.34 19.72 -16.42
C LYS A 101 -75.45 20.51 -17.09
N LEU A 102 -75.45 21.84 -16.90
CA LEU A 102 -76.45 22.74 -17.48
C LEU A 102 -76.38 22.76 -19.01
N GLU A 103 -75.18 22.81 -19.58
CA GLU A 103 -74.97 22.76 -21.04
C GLU A 103 -75.43 21.42 -21.65
N PHE A 104 -75.17 20.29 -20.98
CA PHE A 104 -75.66 18.98 -21.43
C PHE A 104 -77.18 18.91 -21.38
N ALA A 105 -77.80 19.32 -20.27
CA ALA A 105 -79.24 19.31 -20.11
C ALA A 105 -79.92 20.18 -21.20
N ALA A 106 -79.38 21.37 -21.48
CA ALA A 106 -79.90 22.24 -22.53
C ALA A 106 -79.84 21.58 -23.93
N LYS A 107 -78.69 21.02 -24.31
CA LYS A 107 -78.53 20.33 -25.61
C LYS A 107 -79.39 19.08 -25.72
N LEU A 108 -79.55 18.34 -24.63
CA LEU A 108 -80.37 17.13 -24.62
C LEU A 108 -81.85 17.49 -24.85
N THR A 109 -82.34 18.53 -24.17
CA THR A 109 -83.69 19.05 -24.36
C THR A 109 -83.91 19.58 -25.77
N GLU A 110 -82.97 20.34 -26.33
CA GLU A 110 -83.04 20.84 -27.71
C GLU A 110 -83.15 19.69 -28.73
N ASN A 111 -82.28 18.68 -28.62
CA ASN A 111 -82.33 17.52 -29.48
C ASN A 111 -83.63 16.74 -29.31
N ALA A 112 -84.06 16.49 -28.07
CA ALA A 112 -85.31 15.80 -27.78
C ALA A 112 -86.50 16.50 -28.48
N ASN A 113 -86.59 17.83 -28.38
CA ASN A 113 -87.64 18.62 -29.02
C ASN A 113 -87.58 18.52 -30.55
N SER A 114 -86.40 18.54 -31.16
CA SER A 114 -86.24 18.36 -32.62
C SER A 114 -86.76 16.99 -33.10
N TYR A 115 -86.49 15.91 -32.35
CA TYR A 115 -86.99 14.59 -32.68
C TYR A 115 -88.50 14.45 -32.47
N LYS A 116 -89.05 15.04 -31.40
CA LYS A 116 -90.49 15.10 -31.17
C LYS A 116 -91.20 15.77 -32.35
N GLU A 117 -90.71 16.92 -32.81
CA GLU A 117 -91.28 17.61 -33.97
C GLU A 117 -91.13 16.82 -35.28
N MET A 118 -89.98 16.19 -35.52
CA MET A 118 -89.80 15.35 -36.72
C MET A 118 -90.78 14.16 -36.75
N VAL A 119 -90.96 13.45 -35.63
CA VAL A 119 -91.87 12.30 -35.56
C VAL A 119 -93.32 12.73 -35.67
N LYS A 120 -93.69 13.83 -34.98
CA LYS A 120 -95.00 14.47 -35.13
C LYS A 120 -95.32 14.77 -36.59
N ASN A 121 -94.39 15.38 -37.33
CA ASN A 121 -94.59 15.67 -38.75
C ASN A 121 -94.73 14.41 -39.62
N LYS A 122 -93.93 13.36 -39.35
CA LYS A 122 -94.00 12.09 -40.09
C LYS A 122 -95.31 11.35 -39.85
N LEU A 123 -95.75 11.26 -38.60
CA LEU A 123 -97.02 10.61 -38.25
C LEU A 123 -98.18 11.39 -38.86
N THR A 124 -98.17 12.73 -38.77
CA THR A 124 -99.16 13.56 -39.45
C THR A 124 -99.23 13.29 -40.95
N ASN A 125 -98.08 13.23 -41.64
CA ASN A 125 -98.03 12.96 -43.08
C ASN A 125 -98.44 11.52 -43.45
N TYR A 126 -98.03 10.53 -42.64
CA TYR A 126 -98.40 9.12 -42.87
C TYR A 126 -99.91 8.92 -42.76
N TYR A 127 -100.52 9.46 -41.69
CA TYR A 127 -101.96 9.35 -41.48
C TYR A 127 -102.76 10.24 -42.44
N ALA A 128 -102.19 11.29 -43.02
CA ALA A 128 -102.90 12.17 -43.96
C ALA A 128 -103.48 11.41 -45.16
N TYR A 129 -102.71 10.53 -45.81
CA TYR A 129 -103.18 9.74 -46.95
C TYR A 129 -104.33 8.79 -46.57
N TYR A 130 -104.22 8.12 -45.41
CA TYR A 130 -105.26 7.20 -44.94
C TYR A 130 -106.53 7.94 -44.53
N ILE A 131 -106.40 9.12 -43.91
CA ILE A 131 -107.52 9.99 -43.55
C ILE A 131 -108.23 10.51 -44.81
N GLU A 132 -107.49 10.90 -45.85
CA GLU A 132 -108.07 11.35 -47.12
C GLU A 132 -108.77 10.23 -47.88
N CYS A 133 -108.24 9.00 -47.85
CA CYS A 133 -108.84 7.84 -48.53
C CYS A 133 -110.04 7.25 -47.79
N ALA A 134 -110.20 7.55 -46.50
CA ALA A 134 -111.32 7.04 -45.70
C ALA A 134 -112.64 7.70 -46.13
N LYS A 135 -113.65 6.87 -46.44
CA LYS A 135 -114.95 7.34 -46.97
C LYS A 135 -115.93 7.77 -45.89
N ALA A 136 -115.75 7.32 -44.64
CA ALA A 136 -116.62 7.64 -43.51
C ALA A 136 -115.92 8.58 -42.51
N GLU A 137 -116.66 9.55 -41.97
CA GLU A 137 -116.08 10.59 -41.10
C GLU A 137 -115.69 10.08 -39.71
N GLU A 138 -116.43 9.12 -39.16
CA GLU A 138 -116.09 8.44 -37.90
C GLU A 138 -114.73 7.72 -37.99
N GLU A 139 -114.42 7.14 -39.16
CA GLU A 139 -113.15 6.48 -39.40
C GLU A 139 -111.99 7.49 -39.48
N LYS A 140 -112.24 8.68 -40.03
CA LYS A 140 -111.25 9.78 -40.04
C LYS A 140 -110.92 10.28 -38.64
N GLU A 141 -111.93 10.44 -37.79
CA GLU A 141 -111.72 10.92 -36.42
C GLU A 141 -110.96 9.89 -35.56
N ARG A 142 -111.28 8.59 -35.73
CA ARG A 142 -110.50 7.52 -35.10
C ARG A 142 -109.02 7.57 -35.52
N LEU A 143 -108.74 7.73 -36.82
CA LEU A 143 -107.37 7.83 -37.34
C LEU A 143 -106.64 9.09 -36.82
N ARG A 144 -107.33 10.21 -36.57
CA ARG A 144 -106.76 11.40 -35.93
C ARG A 144 -106.40 11.17 -34.47
N GLN A 145 -107.28 10.53 -33.70
CA GLN A 145 -107.02 10.19 -32.31
C GLN A 145 -105.85 9.20 -32.18
N GLU A 146 -105.81 8.17 -33.01
CA GLU A 146 -104.68 7.22 -33.05
C GLU A 146 -103.34 7.93 -33.32
N ARG A 147 -103.32 8.91 -34.23
CA ARG A 147 -102.14 9.74 -34.50
C ARG A 147 -101.73 10.55 -33.27
N ASP A 148 -102.67 11.28 -32.65
CA ASP A 148 -102.37 12.19 -31.55
C ASP A 148 -101.96 11.45 -30.27
N ASP A 149 -102.58 10.30 -29.97
CA ASP A 149 -102.17 9.41 -28.89
C ASP A 149 -100.76 8.84 -29.13
N ALA A 150 -100.45 8.45 -30.38
CA ALA A 150 -99.11 7.99 -30.74
C ALA A 150 -98.06 9.10 -30.56
N ILE A 151 -98.37 10.36 -30.92
CA ILE A 151 -97.50 11.52 -30.71
C ILE A 151 -97.30 11.77 -29.19
N LYS A 152 -98.38 11.77 -28.42
CA LYS A 152 -98.35 12.02 -26.97
C LYS A 152 -97.51 10.96 -26.25
N LYS A 153 -97.77 9.68 -26.52
CA LYS A 153 -97.00 8.56 -25.95
C LYS A 153 -95.52 8.65 -26.29
N TYR A 154 -95.20 9.00 -27.54
CA TYR A 154 -93.81 9.19 -27.96
C TYR A 154 -93.15 10.35 -27.19
N ASN A 155 -93.84 11.48 -27.01
CA ASN A 155 -93.30 12.62 -26.26
C ASN A 155 -93.01 12.27 -24.80
N GLU A 156 -93.93 11.58 -24.12
CA GLU A 156 -93.77 11.14 -22.72
C GLU A 156 -92.59 10.16 -22.57
N GLU A 157 -92.42 9.21 -23.50
CA GLU A 157 -91.27 8.30 -23.52
C GLU A 157 -89.93 9.05 -23.71
N ILE A 158 -89.92 10.11 -24.52
CA ILE A 158 -88.72 10.94 -24.72
C ILE A 158 -88.43 11.76 -23.47
N ASP A 159 -89.43 12.39 -22.84
CA ASP A 159 -89.25 13.19 -21.62
C ASP A 159 -88.74 12.35 -20.45
N ALA A 160 -89.29 11.14 -20.24
CA ALA A 160 -88.80 10.22 -19.22
C ALA A 160 -87.31 9.87 -19.44
N LYS A 161 -86.89 9.66 -20.69
CA LYS A 161 -85.48 9.40 -21.04
C LYS A 161 -84.59 10.63 -20.83
N VAL A 162 -85.09 11.84 -21.07
CA VAL A 162 -84.36 13.10 -20.80
C VAL A 162 -84.13 13.29 -19.31
N THR A 163 -85.17 13.10 -18.48
CA THR A 163 -85.08 13.20 -17.02
C THR A 163 -84.09 12.19 -16.46
N ALA A 164 -84.22 10.91 -16.82
CA ALA A 164 -83.32 9.86 -16.34
C ALA A 164 -81.85 10.12 -16.74
N ALA A 165 -81.59 10.62 -17.94
CA ALA A 165 -80.23 10.98 -18.37
C ALA A 165 -79.66 12.17 -17.59
N THR A 166 -80.50 13.17 -17.27
CA THR A 166 -80.12 14.36 -16.50
C THR A 166 -79.82 14.02 -15.04
N GLU A 167 -80.64 13.18 -14.40
CA GLU A 167 -80.41 12.70 -13.03
C GLU A 167 -79.14 11.86 -12.93
N LYS A 168 -78.93 10.95 -13.90
CA LYS A 168 -77.70 10.15 -13.97
C LYS A 168 -76.46 11.03 -14.10
N CYS A 169 -76.53 12.09 -14.92
CA CYS A 169 -75.45 13.08 -15.06
C CYS A 169 -75.15 13.80 -13.73
N ALA A 170 -76.18 14.19 -12.98
CA ALA A 170 -76.01 14.83 -11.67
C ALA A 170 -75.37 13.89 -10.63
N ALA A 171 -75.81 12.63 -10.57
CA ALA A 171 -75.25 11.62 -9.67
C ALA A 171 -73.76 11.35 -9.95
N ASP A 172 -73.39 11.20 -11.23
CA ASP A 172 -72.00 10.95 -11.63
C ASP A 172 -71.08 12.14 -11.32
N ILE A 173 -71.57 13.38 -11.48
CA ILE A 173 -70.82 14.59 -11.07
C ILE A 173 -70.56 14.59 -9.55
N LEU A 174 -71.59 14.33 -8.73
CA LEU A 174 -71.44 14.30 -7.27
C LEU A 174 -70.45 13.23 -6.82
N ALA A 175 -70.51 12.04 -7.42
CA ALA A 175 -69.55 10.97 -7.15
C ALA A 175 -68.10 11.40 -7.49
N LYS A 176 -67.89 12.14 -8.58
CA LYS A 176 -66.58 12.67 -8.95
C LYS A 176 -66.09 13.77 -8.03
N ILE A 177 -66.96 14.69 -7.60
CA ILE A 177 -66.61 15.72 -6.60
C ILE A 177 -66.16 15.05 -5.30
N LYS A 178 -66.87 14.02 -4.82
CA LYS A 178 -66.47 13.24 -3.63
C LYS A 178 -65.07 12.64 -3.77
N CYS A 179 -64.76 12.02 -4.92
CA CYS A 179 -63.42 11.46 -5.17
C CYS A 179 -62.31 12.52 -5.08
N ILE A 180 -62.58 13.76 -5.51
CA ILE A 180 -61.62 14.87 -5.45
C ILE A 180 -61.44 15.35 -4.02
N THR A 181 -62.52 15.43 -3.24
CA THR A 181 -62.45 15.76 -1.80
C THR A 181 -61.61 14.74 -1.03
N ASP A 182 -61.84 13.45 -1.26
CA ASP A 182 -61.05 12.38 -0.62
C ASP A 182 -59.56 12.45 -1.01
N TYR A 183 -59.29 12.86 -2.25
CA TYR A 183 -57.94 13.09 -2.74
C TYR A 183 -57.28 14.30 -2.05
N HIS A 184 -57.99 15.41 -1.88
CA HIS A 184 -57.52 16.60 -1.17
C HIS A 184 -57.17 16.28 0.29
N ALA A 185 -58.02 15.51 0.99
CA ALA A 185 -57.75 15.08 2.36
C ALA A 185 -56.43 14.27 2.45
N LYS A 186 -56.20 13.35 1.50
CA LYS A 186 -54.96 12.59 1.43
C LYS A 186 -53.74 13.45 1.12
N LEU A 187 -53.88 14.52 0.32
CA LEU A 187 -52.77 15.46 0.06
C LEU A 187 -52.34 16.18 1.34
N VAL A 188 -53.30 16.64 2.14
CA VAL A 188 -53.02 17.32 3.41
C VAL A 188 -52.36 16.35 4.40
N GLU A 189 -52.94 15.17 4.61
CA GLU A 189 -52.39 14.15 5.53
C GLU A 189 -50.94 13.79 5.18
N ASN A 190 -50.66 13.58 3.89
CA ASN A 190 -49.33 13.24 3.41
C ASN A 190 -48.34 14.42 3.53
N GLY A 191 -48.79 15.66 3.31
CA GLY A 191 -48.00 16.87 3.51
C GLY A 191 -47.58 17.05 4.96
N VAL A 192 -48.54 16.94 5.89
CA VAL A 192 -48.31 17.02 7.34
C VAL A 192 -47.30 15.98 7.80
N LYS A 193 -47.49 14.70 7.41
CA LYS A 193 -46.53 13.63 7.75
C LYS A 193 -45.10 13.92 7.27
N CYS A 194 -44.94 14.49 6.07
CA CYS A 194 -43.61 14.88 5.58
C CYS A 194 -42.97 15.95 6.47
N LEU A 195 -43.75 16.99 6.82
CA LEU A 195 -43.29 18.12 7.64
C LEU A 195 -42.92 17.66 9.06
N GLU A 196 -43.71 16.78 9.67
CA GLU A 196 -43.41 16.19 10.99
C GLU A 196 -42.14 15.34 10.97
N GLN A 197 -41.98 14.49 9.95
CA GLN A 197 -40.77 13.69 9.79
C GLN A 197 -39.53 14.57 9.60
N ARG A 198 -39.66 15.66 8.84
CA ARG A 198 -38.61 16.65 8.66
C ARG A 198 -38.22 17.30 9.99
N ASN A 199 -39.18 17.76 10.80
CA ASN A 199 -38.91 18.35 12.12
C ASN A 199 -38.17 17.38 13.04
N THR A 200 -38.58 16.12 13.04
CA THR A 200 -37.91 15.05 13.80
C THR A 200 -36.45 14.92 13.37
N LYS A 201 -36.18 14.84 12.06
CA LYS A 201 -34.82 14.68 11.52
C LYS A 201 -33.92 15.89 11.74
N ILE A 202 -34.47 17.11 11.71
CA ILE A 202 -33.74 18.34 12.05
C ILE A 202 -33.36 18.34 13.53
N SER A 203 -34.30 17.94 14.39
CA SER A 203 -34.09 17.89 15.85
C SER A 203 -33.04 16.83 16.23
N GLU A 204 -33.11 15.63 15.64
CA GLU A 204 -32.08 14.58 15.80
C GLU A 204 -30.69 15.08 15.39
N TYR A 205 -30.59 15.77 14.24
CA TYR A 205 -29.32 16.33 13.77
C TYR A 205 -28.79 17.43 14.70
N ALA A 206 -29.65 18.34 15.14
CA ALA A 206 -29.28 19.40 16.06
C ALA A 206 -28.73 18.84 17.38
N ASN A 207 -29.40 17.83 17.95
CA ASN A 207 -28.97 17.14 19.17
C ASN A 207 -27.63 16.42 18.97
N ALA A 208 -27.48 15.67 17.88
CA ALA A 208 -26.22 15.00 17.56
C ALA A 208 -25.05 15.99 17.39
N LEU A 209 -25.31 17.16 16.82
CA LEU A 209 -24.30 18.20 16.64
C LEU A 209 -23.94 18.90 17.96
N VAL A 210 -24.89 19.08 18.88
CA VAL A 210 -24.63 19.57 20.24
C VAL A 210 -23.68 18.63 20.98
N GLU A 211 -23.96 17.32 20.97
CA GLU A 211 -23.09 16.33 21.62
C GLU A 211 -21.70 16.27 20.99
N LYS A 212 -21.60 16.39 19.66
CA LYS A 212 -20.29 16.52 18.99
C LYS A 212 -19.52 17.76 19.43
N CYS A 213 -20.18 18.92 19.53
CA CYS A 213 -19.54 20.16 19.98
C CYS A 213 -19.04 20.03 21.44
N LYS A 214 -19.84 19.43 22.33
CA LYS A 214 -19.40 19.11 23.70
C LYS A 214 -18.16 18.23 23.69
N GLY A 215 -18.19 17.14 22.91
CA GLY A 215 -17.04 16.24 22.77
C GLY A 215 -15.78 16.92 22.25
N TYR A 216 -15.90 17.90 21.33
CA TYR A 216 -14.75 18.69 20.88
C TYR A 216 -14.20 19.62 21.96
N VAL A 217 -15.07 20.29 22.73
CA VAL A 217 -14.64 21.12 23.85
C VAL A 217 -13.94 20.28 24.91
N THR A 218 -14.48 19.12 25.29
CA THR A 218 -13.86 18.20 26.25
C THR A 218 -12.47 17.77 25.79
N LYS A 219 -12.34 17.27 24.55
CA LYS A 219 -11.04 16.86 23.98
C LYS A 219 -10.04 18.00 23.92
N PHE A 220 -10.51 19.21 23.59
CA PHE A 220 -9.68 20.41 23.59
C PHE A 220 -9.14 20.70 25.01
N THR A 221 -10.00 20.68 26.03
CA THR A 221 -9.61 20.88 27.43
C THR A 221 -8.61 19.82 27.89
N GLU A 222 -8.92 18.53 27.68
CA GLU A 222 -8.07 17.40 28.07
C GLU A 222 -6.67 17.49 27.44
N TYR A 223 -6.60 17.76 26.14
CA TYR A 223 -5.32 17.88 25.43
C TYR A 223 -4.46 19.02 26.00
N HIS A 224 -5.06 20.18 26.26
CA HIS A 224 -4.35 21.34 26.79
C HIS A 224 -3.90 21.15 28.24
N MET A 225 -4.73 20.52 29.08
CA MET A 225 -4.39 20.16 30.45
C MET A 225 -3.28 19.09 30.51
N ALA A 226 -3.33 18.08 29.63
CA ALA A 226 -2.27 17.07 29.54
C ALA A 226 -0.92 17.67 29.15
N ILE A 227 -0.90 18.62 28.19
CA ILE A 227 0.31 19.37 27.83
C ILE A 227 0.83 20.17 29.02
N LEU A 228 -0.06 20.82 29.78
CA LEU A 228 0.33 21.60 30.95
C LEU A 228 1.02 20.70 32.00
N GLU A 229 0.52 19.48 32.18
CA GLU A 229 1.03 18.58 33.22
C GLU A 229 2.32 17.85 32.83
N GLN A 230 2.50 17.55 31.54
CA GLN A 230 3.82 17.17 31.01
C GLN A 230 4.86 18.26 31.27
N LYS A 231 4.48 19.54 31.11
CA LYS A 231 5.38 20.68 31.30
C LYS A 231 5.70 20.96 32.76
N LYS A 232 4.73 20.81 33.68
CA LYS A 232 4.96 20.85 35.13
C LYS A 232 5.99 19.79 35.55
N THR A 233 5.84 18.56 35.06
CA THR A 233 6.79 17.47 35.33
C THR A 233 8.19 17.78 34.81
N TYR A 234 8.28 18.28 33.57
CA TYR A 234 9.56 18.71 32.99
C TYR A 234 10.22 19.84 33.80
N TYR A 235 9.44 20.82 34.26
CA TYR A 235 9.94 21.95 35.02
C TYR A 235 10.45 21.54 36.40
N ARG A 236 9.73 20.66 37.13
CA ARG A 236 10.25 20.00 38.35
C ARG A 236 11.60 19.34 38.10
N SER A 237 11.68 18.46 37.11
CA SER A 237 12.93 17.76 36.78
C SER A 237 14.09 18.69 36.42
N SER A 238 13.81 19.91 35.95
CA SER A 238 14.82 20.91 35.63
C SER A 238 15.30 21.64 36.87
N LEU A 239 14.39 22.00 37.79
CA LEU A 239 14.72 22.63 39.07
C LEU A 239 15.47 21.67 39.99
N ASP A 240 15.08 20.39 40.05
CA ASP A 240 15.77 19.36 40.83
C ASP A 240 17.26 19.25 40.43
N LYS A 241 17.56 19.37 39.13
CA LYS A 241 18.93 19.36 38.60
C LYS A 241 19.74 20.60 38.99
N VAL A 242 19.08 21.75 39.15
CA VAL A 242 19.73 23.01 39.52
C VAL A 242 19.96 23.09 41.03
N HIS A 243 19.07 22.49 41.82
CA HIS A 243 19.03 22.65 43.28
C HIS A 243 19.35 21.40 44.10
N GLY A 244 19.76 20.28 43.50
CA GLY A 244 19.93 18.95 44.15
C GLY A 244 20.91 18.80 45.33
N SER A 245 21.25 19.87 46.06
CA SER A 245 21.91 19.87 47.36
C SER A 245 20.90 19.59 48.50
N PRO A 246 21.32 19.03 49.65
CA PRO A 246 20.50 18.93 50.87
C PRO A 246 19.90 20.26 51.35
N ASP A 247 20.47 21.40 50.94
CA ASP A 247 19.98 22.76 51.28
C ASP A 247 18.79 23.25 50.42
N TRP A 248 18.21 22.37 49.60
CA TRP A 248 17.11 22.69 48.71
C TRP A 248 15.78 22.88 49.46
N ASN A 249 15.24 24.11 49.42
CA ASN A 249 13.90 24.40 49.93
C ASN A 249 12.82 23.96 48.93
N LYS A 250 12.49 22.66 48.95
CA LYS A 250 11.47 22.02 48.11
C LYS A 250 10.10 22.70 48.20
N ASP A 251 9.70 23.10 49.40
CA ASP A 251 8.38 23.67 49.67
C ASP A 251 8.18 25.00 48.93
N CYS A 252 9.21 25.84 48.92
CA CYS A 252 9.22 27.12 48.21
C CYS A 252 9.10 26.92 46.68
N VAL A 253 9.78 25.91 46.13
CA VAL A 253 9.70 25.57 44.70
C VAL A 253 8.31 25.04 44.33
N ASP A 254 7.73 24.17 45.14
CA ASP A 254 6.39 23.63 44.88
C ASP A 254 5.31 24.72 44.91
N GLN A 255 5.47 25.75 45.76
CA GLN A 255 4.58 26.92 45.77
C GLN A 255 4.69 27.74 44.47
N VAL A 256 5.89 28.02 43.96
CA VAL A 256 6.08 28.74 42.69
C VAL A 256 5.50 27.96 41.50
N ILE A 257 5.71 26.63 41.47
CA ILE A 257 5.13 25.75 40.45
C ILE A 257 3.61 25.80 40.49
N LYS A 258 3.02 25.80 41.69
CA LYS A 258 1.57 25.86 41.88
C LYS A 258 0.99 27.16 41.32
N VAL A 259 1.55 28.32 41.70
CA VAL A 259 1.10 29.63 41.21
C VAL A 259 1.13 29.69 39.67
N TYR A 260 2.22 29.24 39.07
CA TYR A 260 2.36 29.24 37.61
C TYR A 260 1.38 28.27 36.92
N HIS A 261 1.17 27.10 37.51
CA HIS A 261 0.20 26.12 37.02
C HIS A 261 -1.23 26.69 37.05
N ASP A 262 -1.63 27.31 38.17
CA ASP A 262 -2.97 27.90 38.33
C ASP A 262 -3.24 29.03 37.33
N GLN A 263 -2.22 29.87 37.03
CA GLN A 263 -2.33 30.92 36.02
C GLN A 263 -2.48 30.36 34.59
N GLU A 264 -1.75 29.32 34.24
CA GLU A 264 -1.89 28.68 32.92
C GLU A 264 -3.23 27.95 32.79
N VAL A 265 -3.75 27.36 33.87
CA VAL A 265 -5.13 26.83 33.92
C VAL A 265 -6.15 27.94 33.63
N ALA A 266 -6.00 29.12 34.23
CA ALA A 266 -6.89 30.25 33.96
C ALA A 266 -6.88 30.67 32.48
N LYS A 267 -5.70 30.71 31.85
CA LYS A 267 -5.56 31.00 30.40
C LYS A 267 -6.19 29.92 29.53
N ILE A 268 -5.99 28.64 29.86
CA ILE A 268 -6.64 27.53 29.15
C ILE A 268 -8.16 27.66 29.25
N ASN A 269 -8.71 28.00 30.43
CA ASN A 269 -10.14 28.20 30.60
C ASN A 269 -10.70 29.33 29.72
N VAL A 270 -9.99 30.46 29.59
CA VAL A 270 -10.38 31.54 28.65
C VAL A 270 -10.43 31.02 27.20
N LEU A 271 -9.42 30.27 26.77
CA LEU A 271 -9.37 29.68 25.43
C LEU A 271 -10.48 28.64 25.20
N VAL A 272 -10.81 27.83 26.20
CA VAL A 272 -11.93 26.88 26.16
C VAL A 272 -13.26 27.62 25.96
N ILE A 273 -13.47 28.73 26.68
CA ILE A 273 -14.66 29.57 26.53
C ILE A 273 -14.75 30.18 25.13
N GLU A 274 -13.65 30.72 24.60
CA GLU A 274 -13.60 31.27 23.24
C GLU A 274 -13.87 30.20 22.16
N TYR A 275 -13.28 29.02 22.33
CA TYR A 275 -13.48 27.88 21.44
C TYR A 275 -14.95 27.43 21.44
N ALA A 276 -15.55 27.30 22.63
CA ALA A 276 -16.96 26.96 22.78
C ALA A 276 -17.87 28.01 22.11
N LYS A 277 -17.61 29.31 22.31
CA LYS A 277 -18.35 30.40 21.65
C LYS A 277 -18.30 30.29 20.12
N LYS A 278 -17.12 30.03 19.54
CA LYS A 278 -16.98 29.84 18.09
C LYS A 278 -17.73 28.61 17.59
N LEU A 279 -17.62 27.48 18.30
CA LEU A 279 -18.37 26.26 17.97
C LEU A 279 -19.89 26.50 17.98
N VAL A 280 -20.41 27.30 18.91
CA VAL A 280 -21.84 27.68 18.92
C VAL A 280 -22.23 28.42 17.64
N VAL A 281 -21.44 29.39 17.17
CA VAL A 281 -21.71 30.11 15.92
C VAL A 281 -21.73 29.17 14.72
N TYR A 282 -20.73 28.29 14.61
CA TYR A 282 -20.68 27.32 13.52
C TYR A 282 -21.81 26.28 13.59
N LYS A 283 -22.13 25.79 14.79
CA LYS A 283 -23.26 24.89 15.04
C LYS A 283 -24.55 25.49 14.50
N LEU A 284 -24.84 26.75 14.82
CA LEU A 284 -26.06 27.44 14.34
C LEU A 284 -26.09 27.55 12.81
N LYS A 285 -24.96 27.88 12.17
CA LYS A 285 -24.85 27.92 10.70
C LYS A 285 -25.11 26.55 10.06
N LEU A 286 -24.60 25.47 10.67
CA LEU A 286 -24.80 24.11 10.18
C LEU A 286 -26.25 23.63 10.36
N ILE A 287 -26.88 23.95 11.49
CA ILE A 287 -28.29 23.63 11.72
C ILE A 287 -29.13 24.36 10.67
N SER A 288 -28.94 25.67 10.48
CA SER A 288 -29.65 26.45 9.46
C SER A 288 -29.46 25.87 8.04
N SER A 289 -28.22 25.57 7.65
CA SER A 289 -27.93 24.96 6.35
C SER A 289 -28.57 23.57 6.19
N TYR A 290 -28.57 22.75 7.24
CA TYR A 290 -29.20 21.43 7.24
C TYR A 290 -30.72 21.54 7.14
N THR A 291 -31.33 22.45 7.89
CA THR A 291 -32.77 22.78 7.84
C THR A 291 -33.21 23.18 6.43
N CYS A 292 -32.42 24.01 5.72
CA CYS A 292 -32.73 24.40 4.34
C CYS A 292 -32.42 23.32 3.30
N SER A 293 -31.52 22.39 3.60
CA SER A 293 -31.17 21.26 2.72
C SER A 293 -32.21 20.13 2.79
N TYR A 294 -32.90 20.00 3.93
CA TYR A 294 -33.98 19.04 4.12
C TYR A 294 -35.28 19.59 3.51
N ARG A 295 -35.64 19.11 2.31
CA ARG A 295 -36.80 19.57 1.54
C ARG A 295 -37.90 18.52 1.50
N CYS A 296 -39.12 18.92 1.80
CA CYS A 296 -40.36 18.18 1.53
C CYS A 296 -40.86 18.51 0.13
N TYR A 297 -40.88 17.50 -0.74
CA TYR A 297 -41.42 17.60 -2.10
C TYR A 297 -42.86 17.10 -2.09
N MET A 298 -43.83 18.02 -2.08
CA MET A 298 -45.25 17.67 -2.12
C MET A 298 -45.61 17.27 -3.56
N SER A 299 -45.80 15.98 -3.85
CA SER A 299 -46.10 15.48 -5.21
C SER A 299 -47.20 14.40 -5.24
N ASN A 300 -47.92 14.30 -6.37
CA ASN A 300 -49.16 13.53 -6.52
C ASN A 300 -49.03 12.00 -6.49
N SER A 301 -47.83 11.40 -6.43
CA SER A 301 -47.72 9.93 -6.57
C SER A 301 -46.53 9.26 -5.88
N LYS A 302 -45.45 9.97 -5.54
CA LYS A 302 -44.39 9.47 -4.63
C LYS A 302 -43.77 10.68 -3.91
N LEU A 303 -44.16 10.93 -2.66
CA LEU A 303 -43.39 11.83 -1.79
C LEU A 303 -41.97 11.28 -1.70
N ARG A 304 -40.99 12.01 -2.24
CA ARG A 304 -39.59 11.58 -2.20
C ARG A 304 -38.81 12.48 -1.27
N PHE A 305 -38.19 11.82 -0.31
CA PHE A 305 -37.27 12.42 0.64
C PHE A 305 -35.89 12.50 -0.03
N TYR A 306 -35.51 13.66 -0.58
CA TYR A 306 -34.18 13.83 -1.15
C TYR A 306 -33.27 14.58 -0.18
N LYS A 307 -32.38 13.82 0.47
CA LYS A 307 -31.17 14.37 1.08
C LYS A 307 -30.26 14.86 -0.05
N ARG A 308 -30.10 16.18 -0.24
CA ARG A 308 -28.92 16.67 -0.97
C ARG A 308 -27.71 16.24 -0.15
N SER A 309 -26.75 15.55 -0.77
CA SER A 309 -25.56 15.02 -0.11
C SER A 309 -24.76 16.14 0.56
N TYR A 310 -25.03 16.36 1.84
CA TYR A 310 -24.19 17.21 2.68
C TYR A 310 -22.98 16.40 3.11
N TYR A 311 -21.87 16.58 2.41
CA TYR A 311 -20.57 16.18 2.93
C TYR A 311 -20.08 17.30 3.84
N SER A 312 -19.88 17.01 5.13
CA SER A 312 -19.07 17.88 5.98
C SER A 312 -17.61 17.73 5.55
N THR A 313 -17.22 18.37 4.45
CA THR A 313 -15.82 18.38 3.95
C THR A 313 -14.92 19.36 4.70
N ARG A 314 -15.41 19.99 5.76
CA ARG A 314 -14.53 20.76 6.64
C ARG A 314 -14.06 19.84 7.75
N ASP A 315 -12.79 19.42 7.62
CA ASP A 315 -11.96 19.18 8.78
C ASP A 315 -12.17 20.36 9.72
N TRP A 316 -12.83 20.10 10.84
CA TRP A 316 -12.84 21.02 11.98
C TRP A 316 -11.43 20.99 12.54
N GLY A 317 -10.52 21.61 11.79
CA GLY A 317 -9.09 21.48 11.98
C GLY A 317 -8.76 21.75 13.43
N CYS A 318 -7.79 21.00 13.95
CA CYS A 318 -7.12 21.29 15.21
C CYS A 318 -6.54 22.71 15.14
N TRP A 319 -7.37 23.71 15.45
CA TRP A 319 -7.03 25.12 15.40
C TRP A 319 -6.81 25.61 16.82
N TYR A 320 -5.58 25.38 17.26
CA TYR A 320 -4.72 26.21 18.11
C TYR A 320 -3.72 25.24 18.77
N ARG A 321 -2.45 25.29 18.38
CA ARG A 321 -1.38 24.76 19.24
C ARG A 321 -1.16 25.79 20.33
N TYR A 322 -1.69 25.55 21.53
CA TYR A 322 -1.31 26.34 22.69
C TYR A 322 0.20 26.26 22.90
N LYS A 323 0.88 27.37 22.60
CA LYS A 323 2.27 27.57 22.98
C LYS A 323 2.26 28.12 24.39
N SER A 324 2.21 27.22 25.38
CA SER A 324 2.38 27.59 26.79
C SER A 324 3.62 28.46 26.97
N THR A 325 3.60 29.37 27.94
CA THR A 325 4.75 30.23 28.22
C THR A 325 5.96 29.47 28.81
N TYR A 326 5.84 28.16 29.10
CA TYR A 326 6.95 27.29 29.51
C TYR A 326 8.16 27.28 28.56
N CYS A 327 7.99 27.63 27.28
CA CYS A 327 9.14 27.78 26.37
C CYS A 327 10.02 29.00 26.71
N ILE A 328 9.43 30.05 27.30
CA ILE A 328 10.12 31.23 27.82
C ILE A 328 10.73 30.90 29.18
N VAL A 329 10.00 30.20 30.06
CA VAL A 329 10.53 29.68 31.34
C VAL A 329 11.74 28.78 31.11
N LYS A 330 11.67 27.85 30.15
CA LYS A 330 12.82 27.00 29.74
C LYS A 330 14.03 27.83 29.29
N ARG A 331 13.82 28.93 28.58
CA ARG A 331 14.89 29.82 28.10
C ARG A 331 15.50 30.67 29.22
N SER A 332 14.67 31.07 30.19
CA SER A 332 15.07 31.92 31.32
C SER A 332 15.59 31.14 32.53
N LEU A 333 15.32 29.83 32.59
CA LEU A 333 15.73 28.89 33.64
C LEU A 333 16.44 27.65 33.06
N CYS A 334 17.23 27.83 32.00
CA CYS A 334 18.07 26.76 31.49
C CYS A 334 18.91 26.19 32.64
N PRO A 335 19.10 24.86 32.73
CA PRO A 335 20.05 24.30 33.68
C PRO A 335 21.39 25.02 33.52
N PHE A 336 22.06 25.35 34.62
CA PHE A 336 23.43 25.81 34.55
C PHE A 336 24.29 24.66 34.03
N THR A 337 24.43 24.58 32.72
CA THR A 337 25.16 23.50 32.05
C THR A 337 26.65 23.82 32.14
N TYR A 338 27.29 23.24 33.14
CA TYR A 338 28.74 23.17 33.16
C TYR A 338 29.22 22.06 32.22
N VAL A 339 30.31 22.31 31.50
CA VAL A 339 30.76 21.44 30.40
C VAL A 339 31.61 20.27 30.92
N TYR A 340 32.06 20.30 32.18
CA TYR A 340 32.85 19.20 32.73
C TYR A 340 31.98 17.97 33.02
N LYS A 341 32.16 16.93 32.21
CA LYS A 341 31.60 15.60 32.44
C LYS A 341 32.77 14.64 32.61
N PRO A 342 32.89 13.93 33.75
CA PRO A 342 33.88 12.87 33.88
C PRO A 342 33.61 11.81 32.81
N VAL A 343 34.62 11.47 32.03
CA VAL A 343 34.51 10.48 30.96
C VAL A 343 34.86 9.13 31.55
N ASN A 344 33.85 8.28 31.71
CA ASN A 344 34.06 6.90 32.15
C ASN A 344 34.36 6.03 30.93
N TYR A 345 35.52 5.37 30.95
CA TYR A 345 35.90 4.39 29.93
C TYR A 345 35.57 2.99 30.44
N CYS A 346 34.62 2.33 29.77
CA CYS A 346 34.28 0.93 30.01
C CYS A 346 35.15 0.00 29.16
N GLY A 347 35.51 -1.18 29.68
CA GLY A 347 36.24 -2.20 28.92
C GLY A 347 37.74 -1.92 28.74
N LEU A 348 38.33 -1.12 29.63
CA LEU A 348 39.79 -0.93 29.64
C LEU A 348 40.49 -2.25 29.93
N LYS A 349 41.24 -2.73 28.93
CA LYS A 349 42.10 -3.91 29.06
C LYS A 349 43.19 -3.69 30.12
N THR A 350 43.37 -4.66 31.00
CA THR A 350 44.50 -4.78 31.91
C THR A 350 45.33 -5.99 31.49
N CYS A 351 46.64 -5.84 31.44
CA CYS A 351 47.59 -6.90 31.11
C CYS A 351 48.79 -6.81 32.05
N VAL A 352 49.43 -7.94 32.33
CA VAL A 352 50.67 -7.98 33.14
C VAL A 352 51.80 -7.41 32.28
N PHE A 353 52.37 -6.27 32.69
CA PHE A 353 53.10 -5.36 31.79
C PHE A 353 54.54 -5.78 31.39
N PRO A 354 55.17 -6.87 31.89
CA PRO A 354 56.37 -7.38 31.24
C PRO A 354 56.32 -8.90 31.03
N ALA A 355 56.00 -9.34 29.82
CA ALA A 355 56.32 -10.68 29.35
C ALA A 355 56.52 -10.66 27.83
N VAL A 356 57.45 -9.85 27.35
CA VAL A 356 58.01 -10.06 26.01
C VAL A 356 59.09 -11.12 26.18
N VAL A 357 58.68 -12.39 26.19
CA VAL A 357 59.58 -13.55 26.34
C VAL A 357 60.32 -13.86 25.03
N ARG A 358 59.98 -13.16 23.94
CA ARG A 358 60.45 -13.46 22.59
C ARG A 358 61.10 -12.25 21.95
N ASP A 359 62.31 -12.46 21.46
CA ASP A 359 63.18 -11.54 20.75
C ASP A 359 63.49 -12.09 19.35
N GLY A 360 64.20 -11.30 18.53
CA GLY A 360 64.69 -11.76 17.23
C GLY A 360 65.48 -13.08 17.29
N SER A 361 66.20 -13.35 18.39
CA SER A 361 67.01 -14.57 18.56
C SER A 361 66.15 -15.85 18.66
N THR A 362 65.02 -15.75 19.35
CA THR A 362 64.05 -16.85 19.48
C THR A 362 63.42 -17.19 18.12
N ILE A 363 63.11 -16.17 17.31
CA ILE A 363 62.51 -16.34 15.97
C ILE A 363 63.44 -17.08 15.00
N ILE A 364 64.73 -16.75 15.01
CA ILE A 364 65.74 -17.40 14.15
C ILE A 364 65.78 -18.90 14.43
N THR A 365 65.90 -19.27 15.71
CA THR A 365 66.03 -20.66 16.14
C THR A 365 64.84 -21.53 15.72
N GLU A 366 63.61 -21.05 15.95
CA GLU A 366 62.40 -21.82 15.62
C GLU A 366 62.20 -22.02 14.10
N PHE A 367 62.50 -21.00 13.28
CA PHE A 367 62.30 -21.10 11.83
C PHE A 367 63.41 -21.86 11.11
N GLU A 368 64.66 -21.80 11.58
CA GLU A 368 65.71 -22.65 11.03
C GLU A 368 65.42 -24.14 11.25
N ALA A 369 64.89 -24.53 12.42
CA ALA A 369 64.50 -25.92 12.67
C ALA A 369 63.40 -26.42 11.71
N LYS A 370 62.44 -25.57 11.34
CA LYS A 370 61.39 -25.90 10.35
C LYS A 370 61.95 -26.04 8.93
N LEU A 371 62.96 -25.26 8.57
CA LEU A 371 63.64 -25.35 7.27
C LEU A 371 64.33 -26.70 7.12
N GLU A 372 65.11 -27.13 8.12
CA GLU A 372 65.85 -28.41 8.05
C GLU A 372 64.89 -29.59 7.87
N LYS A 373 63.78 -29.64 8.63
CA LYS A 373 62.75 -30.68 8.47
C LYS A 373 62.14 -30.71 7.06
N SER A 374 61.93 -29.54 6.45
CA SER A 374 61.37 -29.46 5.08
C SER A 374 62.36 -29.99 4.03
N ILE A 375 63.66 -29.73 4.22
CA ILE A 375 64.72 -30.23 3.33
C ILE A 375 64.79 -31.76 3.38
N GLU A 376 64.73 -32.36 4.58
CA GLU A 376 64.70 -33.81 4.75
C GLU A 376 63.57 -34.46 3.94
N GLU A 377 62.36 -33.88 3.98
CA GLU A 377 61.22 -34.35 3.20
C GLU A 377 61.45 -34.27 1.67
N TYR A 378 62.07 -33.19 1.18
CA TYR A 378 62.37 -33.04 -0.24
C TYR A 378 63.38 -34.08 -0.72
N VAL A 379 64.44 -34.31 0.06
CA VAL A 379 65.46 -35.33 -0.22
C VAL A 379 64.85 -36.73 -0.24
N ALA A 380 64.00 -37.06 0.74
CA ALA A 380 63.31 -38.34 0.81
C ALA A 380 62.40 -38.59 -0.41
N LYS A 381 61.63 -37.57 -0.82
CA LYS A 381 60.78 -37.65 -2.02
C LYS A 381 61.64 -37.92 -3.26
N PHE A 382 62.70 -37.14 -3.49
CA PHE A 382 63.58 -37.32 -4.66
C PHE A 382 64.18 -38.73 -4.72
N ALA A 383 64.62 -39.27 -3.59
CA ALA A 383 65.16 -40.62 -3.51
C ALA A 383 64.13 -41.68 -3.96
N ALA A 384 62.86 -41.56 -3.55
CA ALA A 384 61.79 -42.46 -3.98
C ALA A 384 61.52 -42.39 -5.51
N TRP A 385 61.60 -41.19 -6.10
CA TRP A 385 61.48 -41.04 -7.56
C TRP A 385 62.64 -41.69 -8.31
N LYS A 386 63.88 -41.52 -7.81
CA LYS A 386 65.07 -42.15 -8.38
C LYS A 386 64.93 -43.69 -8.44
N LEU A 387 64.40 -44.31 -7.39
CA LEU A 387 64.14 -45.74 -7.36
C LEU A 387 63.11 -46.18 -8.42
N LYS A 388 62.01 -45.42 -8.58
CA LYS A 388 61.00 -45.70 -9.62
C LYS A 388 61.59 -45.59 -11.03
N TRP A 389 62.40 -44.56 -11.29
CA TRP A 389 63.06 -44.40 -12.59
C TRP A 389 64.04 -45.53 -12.90
N ALA A 390 64.77 -46.04 -11.89
CA ALA A 390 65.62 -47.20 -12.06
C ALA A 390 64.82 -48.48 -12.39
N ALA A 391 63.65 -48.68 -11.79
CA ALA A 391 62.78 -49.81 -12.13
C ALA A 391 62.22 -49.70 -13.56
N TYR A 392 61.71 -48.52 -13.94
CA TYR A 392 61.24 -48.28 -15.30
C TYR A 392 62.35 -48.46 -16.34
N HIS A 393 63.57 -48.03 -16.02
CA HIS A 393 64.73 -48.23 -16.89
C HIS A 393 64.94 -49.71 -17.25
N VAL A 394 64.84 -50.62 -16.28
CA VAL A 394 64.94 -52.06 -16.51
C VAL A 394 63.82 -52.56 -17.41
N GLU A 395 62.56 -52.28 -17.06
CA GLU A 395 61.37 -52.70 -17.82
C GLU A 395 61.41 -52.20 -19.27
N TYR A 396 61.82 -50.93 -19.48
CA TYR A 396 61.92 -50.35 -20.81
C TYR A 396 62.98 -51.04 -21.67
N CYS A 397 64.11 -51.44 -21.09
CA CYS A 397 65.15 -52.16 -21.81
C CYS A 397 64.67 -53.56 -22.22
N GLU A 398 63.95 -54.25 -21.34
CA GLU A 398 63.35 -55.57 -21.62
C GLU A 398 62.32 -55.48 -22.75
N LYS A 399 61.38 -54.52 -22.68
CA LYS A 399 60.37 -54.32 -23.74
C LYS A 399 60.99 -53.93 -25.08
N TYR A 400 62.04 -53.11 -25.05
CA TYR A 400 62.77 -52.75 -26.26
C TYR A 400 63.41 -53.97 -26.92
N ASP A 401 64.02 -54.86 -26.13
CA ASP A 401 64.59 -56.12 -26.63
C ASP A 401 63.52 -57.05 -27.21
N GLU A 402 62.40 -57.24 -26.51
CA GLU A 402 61.26 -58.05 -26.99
C GLU A 402 60.73 -57.57 -28.34
N ILE A 403 60.51 -56.25 -28.49
CA ILE A 403 59.99 -55.66 -29.74
C ILE A 403 60.97 -55.89 -30.90
N MET A 404 62.27 -55.70 -30.65
CA MET A 404 63.28 -55.93 -31.67
C MET A 404 63.35 -57.41 -32.07
N LYS A 405 63.27 -58.32 -31.10
CA LYS A 405 63.21 -59.76 -31.36
C LYS A 405 62.01 -60.15 -32.21
N ALA A 406 60.80 -59.74 -31.84
CA ALA A 406 59.59 -60.06 -32.58
C ALA A 406 59.62 -59.55 -34.03
N ARG A 407 60.23 -58.38 -34.27
CA ARG A 407 60.43 -57.84 -35.63
C ARG A 407 61.38 -58.70 -36.45
N HIS A 408 62.50 -59.11 -35.84
CA HIS A 408 63.47 -59.97 -36.51
C HIS A 408 62.85 -61.33 -36.84
N ASP A 409 62.14 -61.95 -35.89
CA ASP A 409 61.45 -63.23 -36.10
C ASP A 409 60.39 -63.15 -37.21
N TRP A 410 59.60 -62.07 -37.25
CA TRP A 410 58.63 -61.85 -38.33
C TRP A 410 59.32 -61.75 -39.69
N TYR A 411 60.45 -61.02 -39.77
CA TYR A 411 61.17 -60.84 -41.03
C TYR A 411 61.75 -62.16 -41.54
N ILE A 412 62.27 -63.00 -40.64
CA ILE A 412 62.72 -64.35 -40.95
C ILE A 412 61.56 -65.21 -41.48
N GLY A 413 60.38 -65.16 -40.83
CA GLY A 413 59.18 -65.85 -41.31
C GLY A 413 58.73 -65.39 -42.70
N TYR A 414 58.76 -64.08 -42.95
CA TYR A 414 58.43 -63.49 -44.25
C TYR A 414 59.38 -63.98 -45.35
N LEU A 415 60.69 -63.95 -45.10
CA LEU A 415 61.69 -64.47 -46.04
C LEU A 415 61.44 -65.94 -46.37
N ARG A 416 61.13 -66.74 -45.36
CA ARG A 416 60.78 -68.16 -45.53
C ARG A 416 59.58 -68.36 -46.45
N SER A 417 58.49 -67.62 -46.23
CA SER A 417 57.30 -67.71 -47.09
C SER A 417 57.56 -67.29 -48.53
N GLN A 418 58.40 -66.26 -48.75
CA GLN A 418 58.77 -65.82 -50.10
C GLN A 418 59.50 -66.91 -50.88
N TYR A 419 60.44 -67.60 -50.26
CA TYR A 419 61.16 -68.70 -50.91
C TYR A 419 60.24 -69.88 -51.25
N ILE A 420 59.35 -70.27 -50.33
CA ILE A 420 58.36 -71.33 -50.57
C ILE A 420 57.48 -70.99 -51.79
N CYS A 421 56.97 -69.76 -51.85
CA CYS A 421 56.19 -69.31 -53.01
C CYS A 421 57.01 -69.34 -54.32
N ALA A 422 58.27 -68.94 -54.29
CA ALA A 422 59.12 -68.92 -55.47
C ALA A 422 59.46 -70.33 -55.99
N ASN A 423 59.60 -71.30 -55.10
CA ASN A 423 59.89 -72.69 -55.45
C ASN A 423 58.66 -73.43 -56.02
N ASN A 424 57.45 -72.87 -55.86
CA ASN A 424 56.17 -73.49 -56.24
C ASN A 424 55.96 -74.90 -55.64
N ASN A 425 56.61 -75.17 -54.51
CA ASN A 425 56.45 -76.36 -53.67
C ASN A 425 56.55 -75.95 -52.19
N SER A 426 56.34 -76.91 -51.28
CA SER A 426 56.36 -76.65 -49.82
C SER A 426 57.73 -76.72 -49.15
N GLU A 427 58.82 -76.98 -49.90
CA GLU A 427 60.15 -77.27 -49.34
C GLU A 427 61.18 -76.20 -49.73
N LEU A 428 62.04 -75.83 -48.77
CA LEU A 428 63.17 -74.94 -49.01
C LEU A 428 64.38 -75.75 -49.50
N THR A 429 65.22 -75.15 -50.33
CA THR A 429 66.51 -75.76 -50.65
C THR A 429 67.51 -75.56 -49.49
N PRO A 430 68.50 -76.44 -49.32
CA PRO A 430 69.50 -76.32 -48.24
C PRO A 430 70.24 -74.97 -48.25
N GLU A 431 70.49 -74.40 -49.42
CA GLU A 431 71.13 -73.08 -49.55
C GLU A 431 70.22 -71.94 -49.05
N GLN A 432 68.91 -72.04 -49.27
CA GLN A 432 67.94 -71.07 -48.75
C GLN A 432 67.83 -71.16 -47.22
N GLU A 433 67.87 -72.36 -46.65
CA GLU A 433 67.89 -72.55 -45.19
C GLU A 433 69.16 -72.00 -44.54
N ALA A 434 70.33 -72.26 -45.11
CA ALA A 434 71.60 -71.71 -44.62
C ALA A 434 71.61 -70.17 -44.64
N LYS A 435 71.06 -69.56 -45.69
CA LYS A 435 70.98 -68.10 -45.80
C LYS A 435 70.00 -67.48 -44.80
N ILE A 436 68.89 -68.16 -44.50
CA ILE A 436 67.98 -67.72 -43.43
C ILE A 436 68.68 -67.77 -42.06
N ALA A 437 69.49 -68.80 -41.81
CA ALA A 437 70.24 -68.93 -40.55
C ALA A 437 71.31 -67.83 -40.39
N GLU A 438 72.06 -67.51 -41.44
CA GLU A 438 73.06 -66.42 -41.43
C GLU A 438 72.42 -65.05 -41.12
N VAL A 439 71.29 -64.74 -41.79
CA VAL A 439 70.55 -63.49 -41.54
C VAL A 439 70.01 -63.44 -40.11
N LYS A 440 69.63 -64.58 -39.53
CA LYS A 440 69.16 -64.64 -38.15
C LYS A 440 70.26 -64.28 -37.15
N GLU A 441 71.47 -64.82 -37.31
CA GLU A 441 72.61 -64.49 -36.42
C GLU A 441 73.01 -63.01 -36.50
N GLU A 442 73.05 -62.44 -37.71
CA GLU A 442 73.37 -61.01 -37.89
C GLU A 442 72.33 -60.10 -37.19
N LEU A 443 71.05 -60.45 -37.30
CA LEU A 443 69.96 -59.71 -36.66
C LEU A 443 70.00 -59.84 -35.13
N ASP A 444 70.36 -61.00 -34.59
CA ASP A 444 70.51 -61.19 -33.14
C ASP A 444 71.69 -60.38 -32.57
N ALA A 445 72.84 -60.34 -33.24
CA ALA A 445 73.99 -59.54 -32.82
C ALA A 445 73.67 -58.02 -32.83
N LYS A 446 72.98 -57.53 -33.87
CA LYS A 446 72.54 -56.14 -33.96
C LYS A 446 71.54 -55.78 -32.86
N ARG A 447 70.66 -56.69 -32.46
CA ARG A 447 69.72 -56.49 -31.35
C ARG A 447 70.47 -56.26 -30.03
N SER A 448 71.38 -57.15 -29.67
CA SER A 448 72.11 -57.07 -28.39
C SER A 448 72.91 -55.78 -28.23
N ALA A 449 73.59 -55.33 -29.30
CA ALA A 449 74.34 -54.07 -29.27
C ALA A 449 73.42 -52.84 -29.09
N ALA A 450 72.28 -52.81 -29.77
CA ALA A 450 71.31 -51.71 -29.68
C ALA A 450 70.69 -51.61 -28.29
N VAL A 451 70.32 -52.74 -27.68
CA VAL A 451 69.76 -52.80 -26.31
C VAL A 451 70.77 -52.28 -25.29
N LEU A 452 72.04 -52.67 -25.40
CA LEU A 452 73.09 -52.23 -24.47
C LEU A 452 73.35 -50.72 -24.55
N ALA A 453 73.48 -50.17 -25.76
CA ALA A 453 73.68 -48.73 -25.95
C ALA A 453 72.51 -47.90 -25.38
N TYR A 454 71.28 -48.40 -25.57
CA TYR A 454 70.09 -47.75 -25.03
C TYR A 454 70.06 -47.79 -23.49
N LYS A 455 70.45 -48.93 -22.89
CA LYS A 455 70.56 -49.11 -21.44
C LYS A 455 71.53 -48.11 -20.81
N THR A 456 72.73 -47.93 -21.35
CA THR A 456 73.73 -47.00 -20.78
C THR A 456 73.27 -45.55 -20.83
N LYS A 457 72.73 -45.09 -21.98
CA LYS A 457 72.26 -43.71 -22.15
C LYS A 457 71.21 -43.30 -21.11
N LEU A 458 70.30 -44.20 -20.77
CA LEU A 458 69.26 -43.93 -19.79
C LEU A 458 69.80 -43.84 -18.35
N ALA A 459 70.86 -44.57 -18.00
CA ALA A 459 71.47 -44.50 -16.68
C ALA A 459 72.18 -43.15 -16.41
N ASP A 460 72.90 -42.62 -17.40
CA ASP A 460 73.61 -41.34 -17.29
C ASP A 460 72.64 -40.16 -17.03
N LEU A 461 71.48 -40.16 -17.70
CA LEU A 461 70.45 -39.14 -17.51
C LEU A 461 69.90 -39.12 -16.07
N ILE A 462 69.82 -40.27 -15.40
CA ILE A 462 69.38 -40.35 -13.99
C ILE A 462 70.43 -39.73 -13.06
N LEU A 463 71.72 -39.94 -13.33
CA LEU A 463 72.81 -39.38 -12.51
C LEU A 463 72.90 -37.85 -12.64
N GLU A 464 72.80 -37.32 -13.86
CA GLU A 464 72.82 -35.87 -14.10
C GLU A 464 71.66 -35.16 -13.37
N CYS A 465 70.47 -35.79 -13.38
CA CYS A 465 69.30 -35.30 -12.66
C CYS A 465 69.55 -35.20 -11.14
N ALA A 466 70.19 -36.21 -10.55
CA ALA A 466 70.52 -36.22 -9.12
C ALA A 466 71.47 -35.09 -8.71
N ALA A 467 72.49 -34.79 -9.52
CA ALA A 467 73.42 -33.70 -9.25
C ALA A 467 72.73 -32.32 -9.29
N LYS A 468 71.84 -32.09 -10.27
CA LYS A 468 71.06 -30.84 -10.38
C LYS A 468 70.14 -30.63 -9.18
N PHE A 469 69.54 -31.70 -8.66
CA PHE A 469 68.70 -31.63 -7.47
C PHE A 469 69.49 -31.19 -6.23
N ALA A 470 70.64 -31.82 -5.97
CA ALA A 470 71.46 -31.50 -4.79
C ALA A 470 71.87 -30.02 -4.74
N LYS A 471 72.31 -29.46 -5.88
CA LYS A 471 72.66 -28.03 -5.98
C LYS A 471 71.47 -27.12 -5.71
N SER A 472 70.29 -27.46 -6.23
CA SER A 472 69.06 -26.67 -6.05
C SER A 472 68.61 -26.59 -4.58
N VAL A 473 68.82 -27.67 -3.80
CA VAL A 473 68.49 -27.69 -2.36
C VAL A 473 69.37 -26.72 -1.57
N GLU A 474 70.67 -26.67 -1.83
CA GLU A 474 71.59 -25.76 -1.14
C GLU A 474 71.30 -24.30 -1.45
N ASP A 475 71.06 -23.96 -2.72
CA ASP A 475 70.70 -22.59 -3.14
C ASP A 475 69.39 -22.13 -2.46
N TYR A 476 68.45 -23.06 -2.25
CA TYR A 476 67.22 -22.78 -1.53
C TYR A 476 67.47 -22.53 -0.04
N LYS A 477 68.28 -23.38 0.61
CA LYS A 477 68.64 -23.25 2.03
C LYS A 477 69.21 -21.87 2.36
N THR A 478 70.16 -21.38 1.57
CA THR A 478 70.78 -20.06 1.79
C THR A 478 69.76 -18.91 1.65
N LYS A 479 68.86 -18.97 0.66
CA LYS A 479 67.83 -17.94 0.46
C LYS A 479 66.84 -17.87 1.62
N VAL A 480 66.42 -19.02 2.15
CA VAL A 480 65.46 -19.05 3.26
C VAL A 480 66.09 -18.52 4.56
N LYS A 481 67.35 -18.87 4.85
CA LYS A 481 68.04 -18.36 6.05
C LYS A 481 68.19 -16.84 6.06
N ALA A 482 68.53 -16.23 4.92
CA ALA A 482 68.59 -14.76 4.81
C ALA A 482 67.23 -14.10 5.05
N TYR A 483 66.13 -14.73 4.59
CA TYR A 483 64.78 -14.24 4.84
C TYR A 483 64.37 -14.34 6.32
N ILE A 484 64.72 -15.43 7.01
CA ILE A 484 64.47 -15.60 8.45
C ILE A 484 65.13 -14.48 9.25
N LYS A 485 66.39 -14.16 8.96
CA LYS A 485 67.12 -13.09 9.66
C LYS A 485 66.44 -11.72 9.52
N LYS A 486 66.01 -11.38 8.30
CA LYS A 486 65.28 -10.12 8.06
C LYS A 486 63.99 -10.01 8.88
N LEU A 487 63.24 -11.12 9.03
CA LEU A 487 62.04 -11.14 9.85
C LEU A 487 62.31 -10.89 11.34
N ALA A 488 63.47 -11.32 11.84
CA ALA A 488 63.89 -11.09 13.23
C ALA A 488 64.24 -9.61 13.46
N ASP A 489 65.05 -9.02 12.59
CA ASP A 489 65.45 -7.61 12.68
C ASP A 489 64.21 -6.67 12.61
N ASP A 490 63.28 -6.94 11.68
CA ASP A 490 62.01 -6.21 11.55
C ASP A 490 61.12 -6.30 12.81
N PHE A 491 61.25 -7.36 13.61
CA PHE A 491 60.47 -7.56 14.83
C PHE A 491 61.03 -6.75 16.01
N ASP A 492 62.36 -6.73 16.18
CA ASP A 492 63.02 -5.98 17.24
C ASP A 492 62.83 -4.46 17.07
N GLU A 493 62.89 -3.94 15.85
CA GLU A 493 62.61 -2.51 15.57
C GLU A 493 61.18 -2.12 15.99
N ARG A 494 60.19 -2.98 15.75
CA ARG A 494 58.79 -2.75 16.15
C ARG A 494 58.60 -2.76 17.66
N LEU A 495 59.38 -3.57 18.39
CA LEU A 495 59.37 -3.58 19.86
C LEU A 495 59.90 -2.26 20.44
N ALA A 496 61.01 -1.74 19.89
CA ALA A 496 61.57 -0.45 20.32
C ALA A 496 60.61 0.71 20.08
N LYS A 497 59.96 0.74 18.90
CA LYS A 497 58.95 1.75 18.57
C LYS A 497 57.75 1.75 19.51
N ARG A 498 57.26 0.56 19.89
CA ARG A 498 56.16 0.42 20.86
C ARG A 498 56.45 1.10 22.20
N VAL A 499 57.67 0.96 22.73
CA VAL A 499 58.06 1.58 24.00
C VAL A 499 58.04 3.10 23.91
N ALA A 500 58.56 3.67 22.82
CA ALA A 500 58.56 5.11 22.60
C ALA A 500 57.13 5.69 22.47
N ASP A 501 56.26 5.03 21.69
CA ASP A 501 54.88 5.46 21.46
C ASP A 501 54.06 5.50 22.77
N ILE A 502 54.26 4.53 23.68
CA ILE A 502 53.60 4.49 24.99
C ILE A 502 54.02 5.67 25.87
N ALA A 503 55.31 6.03 25.88
CA ALA A 503 55.82 7.15 26.67
C ALA A 503 55.28 8.49 26.16
N GLU A 504 55.23 8.69 24.83
CA GLU A 504 54.67 9.89 24.22
C GLU A 504 53.17 10.03 24.53
N TYR A 505 52.42 8.92 24.47
CA TYR A 505 50.99 8.92 24.81
C TYR A 505 50.72 9.38 26.24
N LYS A 506 51.52 8.92 27.22
CA LYS A 506 51.42 9.37 28.61
C LYS A 506 51.63 10.88 28.76
N LYS A 507 52.62 11.44 28.06
CA LYS A 507 52.92 12.88 28.08
C LYS A 507 51.73 13.72 27.56
N LYS A 508 51.16 13.33 26.40
CA LYS A 508 50.01 14.02 25.79
C LYS A 508 48.77 14.04 26.70
N LEU A 509 48.53 12.96 27.44
CA LEU A 509 47.42 12.90 28.40
C LEU A 509 47.62 13.89 29.56
N GLY A 510 48.84 14.04 30.07
CA GLY A 510 49.16 15.01 31.13
C GLY A 510 48.96 16.46 30.70
N GLU A 511 49.47 16.83 29.52
CA GLU A 511 49.31 18.17 28.94
C GLU A 511 47.83 18.53 28.76
N ARG A 512 47.02 17.57 28.31
CA ARG A 512 45.58 17.76 28.15
C ARG A 512 44.87 18.00 29.49
N ALA A 513 45.21 17.24 30.53
CA ALA A 513 44.61 17.40 31.85
C ALA A 513 44.87 18.81 32.43
N THR A 514 46.10 19.31 32.29
CA THR A 514 46.47 20.67 32.72
C THR A 514 45.71 21.75 31.96
N ALA A 515 45.67 21.66 30.62
CA ALA A 515 44.98 22.65 29.78
C ALA A 515 43.45 22.66 30.02
N GLU A 516 42.84 21.52 30.34
CA GLU A 516 41.43 21.47 30.74
C GLU A 516 41.22 22.15 32.10
N LYS A 517 42.09 21.90 33.09
CA LYS A 517 42.01 22.55 34.40
C LYS A 517 42.11 24.08 34.30
N GLU A 518 43.08 24.60 33.55
CA GLU A 518 43.27 26.04 33.36
C GLU A 518 42.04 26.70 32.74
N LYS A 519 41.40 26.08 31.74
CA LYS A 519 40.13 26.55 31.17
C LYS A 519 38.98 26.57 32.19
N LEU A 520 38.94 25.60 33.11
CA LEU A 520 37.92 25.55 34.16
C LEU A 520 38.16 26.65 35.21
N GLU A 521 39.42 26.98 35.51
CA GLU A 521 39.79 28.06 36.44
C GLU A 521 39.58 29.45 35.82
N GLU A 522 40.04 29.68 34.59
CA GLU A 522 39.82 30.94 33.85
C GLU A 522 38.32 31.24 33.69
N SER A 523 37.52 30.24 33.32
CA SER A 523 36.07 30.43 33.22
C SER A 523 35.42 30.78 34.56
N ASN A 524 35.91 30.23 35.68
CA ASN A 524 35.39 30.47 37.03
C ASN A 524 35.79 31.84 37.60
N PHE A 525 37.00 32.33 37.32
CA PHE A 525 37.54 33.56 37.93
C PHE A 525 37.49 34.79 37.01
N THR A 526 37.52 34.65 35.69
CA THR A 526 37.49 35.79 34.74
C THR A 526 36.14 35.93 34.03
N ASN A 527 35.27 36.75 34.63
CA ASN A 527 34.11 37.43 34.05
C ASN A 527 32.98 36.60 33.39
N SER A 528 33.19 35.51 32.66
CA SER A 528 32.10 34.90 31.87
C SER A 528 31.08 34.12 32.70
N LEU A 529 31.49 33.30 33.69
CA LEU A 529 30.53 32.52 34.51
C LEU A 529 29.77 33.40 35.50
N PHE A 530 30.45 34.35 36.15
CA PHE A 530 29.81 35.31 37.05
C PHE A 530 28.84 36.24 36.29
N GLN A 531 29.22 36.77 35.12
CA GLN A 531 28.35 37.61 34.30
C GLN A 531 27.21 36.82 33.66
N ALA A 532 27.44 35.59 33.19
CA ALA A 532 26.38 34.72 32.68
C ALA A 532 25.36 34.37 33.78
N LYS A 533 25.83 34.20 35.03
CA LYS A 533 24.98 33.95 36.20
C LYS A 533 24.17 35.19 36.61
N LEU A 534 24.78 36.37 36.66
CA LEU A 534 24.06 37.63 36.90
C LEU A 534 23.04 37.92 35.80
N ALA A 535 23.40 37.68 34.53
CA ALA A 535 22.48 37.78 33.42
C ALA A 535 21.34 36.76 33.50
N HIS A 536 21.60 35.54 33.99
CA HIS A 536 20.57 34.52 34.21
C HIS A 536 19.61 34.90 35.34
N ILE A 537 20.12 35.38 36.48
CA ILE A 537 19.30 35.88 37.59
C ILE A 537 18.46 37.08 37.14
N LYS A 538 19.07 38.02 36.41
CA LYS A 538 18.36 39.17 35.83
C LYS A 538 17.26 38.73 34.87
N ARG A 539 17.54 37.78 33.95
CA ARG A 539 16.54 37.21 33.04
C ARG A 539 15.42 36.47 33.76
N TYR A 540 15.72 35.79 34.87
CA TYR A 540 14.70 35.14 35.70
C TYR A 540 13.79 36.19 36.36
N VAL A 541 14.37 37.23 36.97
CA VAL A 541 13.62 38.33 37.59
C VAL A 541 12.80 39.12 36.55
N ASP A 542 13.37 39.45 35.40
CA ASP A 542 12.68 40.14 34.30
C ASP A 542 11.54 39.28 33.74
N MET A 543 11.75 37.96 33.60
CA MET A 543 10.70 37.01 33.20
C MET A 543 9.54 37.01 34.20
N LEU A 544 9.85 36.96 35.50
CA LEU A 544 8.83 36.99 36.54
C LEU A 544 8.01 38.29 36.49
N LYS A 545 8.66 39.44 36.29
CA LYS A 545 7.98 40.74 36.11
C LYS A 545 7.07 40.81 34.88
N MET A 546 7.31 40.00 33.84
CA MET A 546 6.42 39.94 32.67
C MET A 546 5.15 39.09 32.89
N TYR A 547 5.11 38.27 33.93
CA TYR A 547 4.01 37.31 34.18
C TYR A 547 3.24 37.55 35.48
N HIS A 548 3.72 38.45 36.33
CA HIS A 548 3.04 38.93 37.53
C HIS A 548 2.65 40.39 37.32
N ASP A 549 1.36 40.72 37.39
CA ASP A 549 0.90 42.12 37.35
C ASP A 549 1.28 42.80 38.68
N GLY A 550 2.18 43.78 38.63
CA GLY A 550 2.61 44.61 39.76
C GLY A 550 4.12 44.58 40.05
N ASP A 551 4.64 45.64 40.67
CA ASP A 551 6.08 45.81 40.96
C ASP A 551 6.61 44.89 42.09
N THR A 552 5.72 44.31 42.89
CA THR A 552 6.07 43.41 44.02
C THR A 552 5.93 41.94 43.64
N LEU A 553 7.06 41.26 43.53
CA LEU A 553 7.12 39.79 43.34
C LEU A 553 6.72 39.07 44.64
N PRO A 554 6.11 37.87 44.58
CA PRO A 554 5.80 37.06 45.76
C PRO A 554 7.07 36.76 46.61
N ASP A 555 6.95 36.77 47.93
CA ASP A 555 8.09 36.58 48.87
C ASP A 555 8.93 35.33 48.59
N ASP A 556 8.29 34.24 48.16
CA ASP A 556 8.96 32.98 47.85
C ASP A 556 9.85 33.07 46.60
N VAL A 557 9.48 33.93 45.66
CA VAL A 557 10.29 34.27 44.48
C VAL A 557 11.53 35.06 44.88
N THR A 558 11.39 35.99 45.84
CA THR A 558 12.50 36.76 46.42
C THR A 558 13.45 35.86 47.21
N LYS A 559 12.94 34.91 48.00
CA LYS A 559 13.76 33.92 48.72
C LYS A 559 14.58 33.03 47.79
N MET A 560 14.01 32.60 46.65
CA MET A 560 14.75 31.83 45.65
C MET A 560 15.93 32.62 45.06
N SER A 561 15.77 33.93 44.81
CA SER A 561 16.85 34.77 44.30
C SER A 561 18.07 34.81 45.24
N VAL A 562 17.85 34.78 46.55
CA VAL A 562 18.89 34.76 47.59
C VAL A 562 19.58 33.40 47.67
N LEU A 563 18.84 32.29 47.53
CA LEU A 563 19.42 30.93 47.51
C LEU A 563 20.36 30.70 46.31
N TYR A 564 20.10 31.34 45.16
CA TYR A 564 20.99 31.30 43.99
C TYR A 564 22.39 31.91 44.23
N ALA A 565 22.56 32.77 45.26
CA ALA A 565 23.86 33.32 45.62
C ALA A 565 24.84 32.25 46.16
N LYS A 566 24.32 31.18 46.80
CA LYS A 566 25.13 30.08 47.38
C LYS A 566 25.80 29.15 46.36
N LEU A 567 25.50 29.27 45.06
CA LEU A 567 26.10 28.45 43.98
C LEU A 567 27.64 28.54 43.84
N ILE A 568 28.30 29.52 44.50
CA ILE A 568 29.76 29.73 44.43
C ILE A 568 30.53 28.54 45.03
N GLY A 569 30.04 27.96 46.14
CA GLY A 569 30.65 26.79 46.76
C GLY A 569 30.66 25.58 45.82
N TYR A 570 29.56 25.37 45.08
CA TYR A 570 29.40 24.27 44.13
C TYR A 570 30.38 24.33 42.94
N CYS A 571 30.70 25.52 42.43
CA CYS A 571 31.67 25.68 41.33
C CYS A 571 33.09 25.28 41.74
N ASN A 572 33.51 25.63 42.96
CA ASN A 572 34.83 25.28 43.49
C ASN A 572 34.97 23.76 43.71
N GLU A 573 33.91 23.09 44.16
CA GLU A 573 33.88 21.63 44.29
C GLU A 573 34.05 20.90 42.95
N ILE A 574 33.55 21.47 41.85
CA ILE A 574 33.68 20.85 40.52
C ILE A 574 35.12 20.89 40.01
N VAL A 575 35.86 21.98 40.22
CA VAL A 575 37.28 22.08 39.83
C VAL A 575 38.11 21.03 40.58
N ALA A 576 37.83 20.84 41.87
CA ALA A 576 38.46 19.80 42.67
C ALA A 576 38.13 18.40 42.14
N LYS A 577 36.86 18.10 41.84
CA LYS A 577 36.42 16.82 41.24
C LYS A 577 37.09 16.55 39.89
N SER A 578 37.35 17.59 39.09
CA SER A 578 38.05 17.45 37.80
C SER A 578 39.49 16.97 37.96
N THR A 579 40.21 17.57 38.90
CA THR A 579 41.61 17.24 39.19
C THR A 579 41.75 15.79 39.67
N THR A 580 40.86 15.35 40.57
CA THR A 580 40.86 13.97 41.07
C THR A 580 40.57 12.96 39.95
N HIS A 581 39.60 13.23 39.08
CA HIS A 581 39.24 12.35 37.98
C HIS A 581 40.40 12.09 37.01
N TRP A 582 41.11 13.13 36.57
CA TRP A 582 42.26 12.98 35.67
C TRP A 582 43.42 12.22 36.31
N THR A 583 43.66 12.43 37.60
CA THR A 583 44.71 11.73 38.36
C THR A 583 44.48 10.21 38.38
N GLU A 584 43.23 9.78 38.52
CA GLU A 584 42.85 8.35 38.52
C GLU A 584 42.79 7.73 37.11
N LEU A 585 42.49 8.53 36.08
CA LEU A 585 42.21 8.05 34.73
C LEU A 585 43.47 7.82 33.90
N ILE A 586 44.47 8.70 33.99
CA ILE A 586 45.70 8.63 33.17
C ILE A 586 46.40 7.26 33.29
N PRO A 587 46.64 6.69 34.49
CA PRO A 587 47.28 5.38 34.62
C PRO A 587 46.51 4.25 33.91
N LYS A 588 45.17 4.29 33.97
CA LYS A 588 44.29 3.27 33.37
C LYS A 588 44.33 3.33 31.83
N LEU A 589 44.35 4.53 31.26
CA LEU A 589 44.44 4.72 29.80
C LEU A 589 45.81 4.30 29.25
N VAL A 590 46.89 4.63 29.94
CA VAL A 590 48.25 4.22 29.54
C VAL A 590 48.38 2.69 29.57
N LEU A 591 47.85 2.04 30.60
CA LEU A 591 47.81 0.57 30.68
C LEU A 591 47.01 -0.02 29.51
N HIS A 592 45.81 0.51 29.25
CA HIS A 592 44.97 0.05 28.15
C HIS A 592 45.65 0.19 26.78
N TYR A 593 46.23 1.36 26.48
CA TYR A 593 46.92 1.63 25.23
C TYR A 593 48.05 0.62 25.00
N SER A 594 48.83 0.36 26.05
CA SER A 594 49.93 -0.60 26.01
C SER A 594 49.46 -2.04 25.78
N CYS A 595 48.33 -2.44 26.36
CA CYS A 595 47.74 -3.77 26.12
C CYS A 595 47.13 -3.91 24.71
N CYS A 596 46.66 -2.82 24.11
CA CYS A 596 46.13 -2.81 22.75
C CYS A 596 47.23 -2.72 21.68
N TYR A 597 48.39 -2.17 22.02
CA TYR A 597 49.55 -2.10 21.14
C TYR A 597 50.26 -3.46 21.10
N VAL A 598 49.72 -4.40 20.32
CA VAL A 598 50.29 -5.74 20.12
C VAL A 598 51.24 -5.72 18.92
N VAL A 599 52.51 -6.08 19.13
CA VAL A 599 53.43 -6.36 18.02
C VAL A 599 53.12 -7.76 17.50
N LYS A 600 52.66 -7.85 16.25
CA LYS A 600 52.36 -9.15 15.63
C LYS A 600 53.64 -9.90 15.34
N GLU A 601 53.69 -11.17 15.74
CA GLU A 601 54.77 -12.08 15.36
C GLU A 601 54.85 -12.20 13.83
N PRO A 602 56.06 -12.26 13.26
CA PRO A 602 56.24 -12.42 11.82
C PRO A 602 55.74 -13.81 11.39
N VAL A 603 54.88 -13.83 10.37
CA VAL A 603 54.44 -15.08 9.75
C VAL A 603 55.54 -15.55 8.80
N CYS A 604 56.26 -16.60 9.15
CA CYS A 604 57.24 -17.19 8.26
C CYS A 604 56.57 -18.08 7.22
N ARG A 605 56.62 -17.66 5.96
CA ARG A 605 56.28 -18.47 4.80
C ARG A 605 57.57 -18.63 4.02
N PHE A 606 58.12 -19.84 4.01
CA PHE A 606 59.27 -20.09 3.17
C PHE A 606 58.90 -19.86 1.71
N PRO A 607 59.82 -19.27 0.92
CA PRO A 607 59.69 -19.25 -0.53
C PRO A 607 59.33 -20.65 -1.06
N THR A 608 58.47 -20.75 -2.07
CA THR A 608 58.10 -22.06 -2.61
C THR A 608 59.34 -22.75 -3.18
N TYR A 609 59.68 -23.94 -2.69
CA TYR A 609 60.69 -24.78 -3.34
C TYR A 609 60.11 -25.36 -4.64
N CYS A 610 60.55 -24.81 -5.77
CA CYS A 610 60.12 -25.25 -7.09
C CYS A 610 60.89 -26.51 -7.52
N PHE A 611 60.53 -27.66 -6.94
CA PHE A 611 60.89 -28.94 -7.53
C PHE A 611 59.98 -29.15 -8.75
N GLY A 612 60.49 -28.90 -9.95
CA GLY A 612 59.73 -29.05 -11.19
C GLY A 612 59.15 -30.46 -11.28
N GLY A 613 57.83 -30.59 -11.09
CA GLY A 613 57.08 -31.84 -11.20
C GLY A 613 56.97 -32.38 -12.63
N TYR A 614 57.91 -32.03 -13.50
CA TYR A 614 57.89 -32.37 -14.93
C TYR A 614 59.17 -33.10 -15.32
N TYR A 615 59.52 -34.14 -14.56
CA TYR A 615 60.34 -35.20 -15.14
C TYR A 615 59.40 -36.10 -15.94
N THR A 616 58.99 -35.62 -17.11
CA THR A 616 58.25 -36.42 -18.09
C THR A 616 59.24 -37.35 -18.78
N TRP A 617 59.26 -38.61 -18.34
CA TRP A 617 59.92 -39.67 -19.08
C TRP A 617 59.09 -39.97 -20.33
N SER A 618 59.59 -39.56 -21.49
CA SER A 618 59.00 -39.93 -22.78
C SER A 618 59.91 -40.94 -23.47
N VAL A 619 59.40 -42.16 -23.62
CA VAL A 619 60.12 -43.25 -24.30
C VAL A 619 59.39 -43.55 -25.60
N LYS A 620 60.12 -43.55 -26.71
CA LYS A 620 59.60 -43.96 -28.02
C LYS A 620 60.10 -45.35 -28.33
N TYR A 621 59.19 -46.33 -28.31
CA TYR A 621 59.47 -47.65 -28.84
C TYR A 621 59.55 -47.59 -30.38
N PRO A 622 60.28 -48.53 -31.02
CA PRO A 622 60.18 -48.70 -32.46
C PRO A 622 58.72 -49.05 -32.83
N THR A 623 58.04 -48.25 -33.67
CA THR A 623 56.66 -48.51 -34.16
C THR A 623 56.63 -49.15 -35.56
N ALA A 624 55.58 -49.93 -35.86
CA ALA A 624 55.50 -51.02 -36.87
C ALA A 624 55.48 -50.62 -38.37
N SER A 625 55.97 -49.43 -38.74
CA SER A 625 55.92 -48.93 -40.12
C SER A 625 57.12 -49.39 -40.97
N CYS A 626 57.23 -50.68 -41.22
CA CYS A 626 58.20 -51.23 -42.15
C CYS A 626 57.51 -52.39 -42.89
N TYR A 627 56.93 -52.14 -44.07
CA TYR A 627 56.53 -53.07 -45.17
C TYR A 627 55.22 -52.58 -45.85
N LYS A 628 55.37 -52.02 -47.04
CA LYS A 628 54.39 -51.16 -47.75
C LYS A 628 53.19 -51.90 -48.36
N TYR A 629 53.13 -53.24 -48.32
CA TYR A 629 52.13 -54.04 -49.06
C TYR A 629 50.79 -54.25 -48.32
N HIS A 630 50.71 -53.97 -47.02
CA HIS A 630 49.55 -54.32 -46.19
C HIS A 630 48.36 -53.33 -46.28
N TYR A 631 48.51 -52.19 -46.98
CA TYR A 631 47.62 -51.02 -46.84
C TYR A 631 46.48 -50.88 -47.87
N ASN A 632 46.47 -51.65 -48.98
CA ASN A 632 45.52 -51.40 -50.09
C ASN A 632 44.23 -52.25 -50.07
N TYR A 633 44.18 -53.42 -49.41
CA TYR A 633 42.98 -54.27 -49.43
C TYR A 633 41.91 -53.85 -48.40
N TYR A 634 42.29 -53.09 -47.37
CA TYR A 634 41.40 -52.75 -46.25
C TYR A 634 40.48 -51.53 -46.48
N ARG A 635 40.52 -50.88 -47.66
CA ARG A 635 39.89 -49.57 -47.90
C ARG A 635 38.55 -49.58 -48.66
N LYS A 636 37.95 -50.74 -48.97
CA LYS A 636 36.68 -50.80 -49.75
C LYS A 636 35.43 -51.36 -49.04
N CYS A 637 35.48 -51.78 -47.78
CA CYS A 637 34.27 -52.19 -47.05
C CYS A 637 34.22 -51.60 -45.63
N ARG A 638 33.19 -50.76 -45.42
CA ARG A 638 32.61 -50.26 -44.15
C ARG A 638 33.55 -49.59 -43.14
N SER A 639 33.39 -48.27 -43.02
CA SER A 639 33.82 -47.49 -41.86
C SER A 639 32.91 -47.77 -40.66
N TYR A 640 33.47 -48.23 -39.54
CA TYR A 640 32.89 -48.05 -38.22
C TYR A 640 33.90 -47.28 -37.36
N ARG A 641 33.51 -46.10 -36.88
CA ARG A 641 34.26 -45.37 -35.83
C ARG A 641 33.90 -46.00 -34.50
N VAL A 642 34.90 -46.47 -33.75
CA VAL A 642 34.73 -46.93 -32.38
C VAL A 642 35.18 -45.82 -31.43
N SER A 643 34.31 -45.44 -30.50
CA SER A 643 34.58 -44.48 -29.41
C SER A 643 34.46 -45.21 -28.07
N TYR A 644 35.49 -45.09 -27.23
CA TYR A 644 35.57 -45.76 -25.92
C TYR A 644 35.21 -44.78 -24.79
N CYS A 645 34.11 -45.05 -24.08
CA CYS A 645 33.75 -44.32 -22.87
C CYS A 645 33.25 -45.31 -21.81
N ARG A 646 33.91 -45.31 -20.63
CA ARG A 646 33.52 -46.05 -19.42
C ARG A 646 33.43 -47.59 -19.55
N GLY A 647 34.49 -48.20 -20.07
CA GLY A 647 34.75 -49.62 -19.81
C GLY A 647 33.99 -50.63 -20.65
N TYR A 648 33.22 -50.21 -21.66
CA TYR A 648 32.68 -51.11 -22.69
C TYR A 648 32.47 -50.37 -24.03
N TYR A 649 32.51 -51.14 -25.12
CA TYR A 649 32.30 -50.64 -26.47
C TYR A 649 30.81 -50.65 -26.82
N SER A 650 30.27 -49.51 -27.25
CA SER A 650 28.95 -49.40 -27.88
C SER A 650 29.13 -49.34 -29.40
N TYR A 651 28.36 -50.14 -30.13
CA TYR A 651 28.37 -50.20 -31.59
C TYR A 651 27.14 -49.49 -32.15
N CYS A 652 27.34 -48.63 -33.16
CA CYS A 652 26.31 -48.20 -34.10
C CYS A 652 26.77 -48.55 -35.51
#